data_AF-A0A364L3V4-F1
#
_entry.id   AF-A0A364L3V4-F1
#
_cell.length_a   1.000
_cell.length_b   1.000
_cell.length_c   1.000
_cell.angle_alpha   90.00
_cell.angle_beta   90.00
_cell.angle_gamma   90.00
#
_symmetry.space_group_name_H-M   'P 1'
#
loop_
_entity.id
_entity.type
_entity.pdbx_description
1 polymer ?
#
loop_
_entity_poly.entity_id
_entity_poly.type
_entity_poly.pdbx_seq_one_letter_code
_entity_poly.pdbx_strand_id
1 'polypeptide(L)'
;MRSHHGCARCKHRRQKCDERRPSCTRCEEAAVNCEYVIKLKWDGRVPRKQEQTSRRRRRRKAACSITATELESLHHSPPAQPSIDEESKLMEVDAFKALSSRDKLLLNHFITHVSKLMSHTSVREQACQILPVALETPSLLYATLAFSALHLSTLIYTNSSNATGGGICDTSVADILACSITHLRQELEDKDPTCNVNHTPGLLHTVKTLCLFEIYSGKYDSSWRAHLKGARALLKTTSTGLSTNASSGGWLIARWYISIEALSALTNDETHDEQQQVIQPMIDSVVSQGSMLDIYAGYSADLHLAFRDIGSLMQKYASKKDESCGDDILSDLLRHCDECIEIEQRVENMIHRDKDGGLRISAEMSLSAEEIRMFTACNTAYQYSALLHIRRRLYNMAPESGQVQQCVRGILDAVCNVLPVTVLSPWILLTTPIFTAGPIQKMTPLHAEWSSFITQNPNVRHDDDGQRNRDFYDSPAGRDLITEVSTRDTTVPARDGHNIPIRVYTAKGQGFRHGVVIFYHSGGFTGGSLETEDVICRYMALSGPLTVLSVEYRLSPAHLYPVPINDGWDVFQYIVTNLSSLVANLASGMINLVVSGTSSGGQIAAIVSQRAQTWMKGNVSCVNITMSGVLLRAPVTVRGTEARYIPPPFRDLHQSWCAELETVRLTRQGMEEIHDTLGVPPDERDSPEAYPLWGQFHGLPRTYIQICDVDILRDDAVCYAQGLRDAGVEVQKSLYTWPPEPISPGPDTLVLSVGTYYVDLRMNRDDGSIYWALAGRRIVVSEEPRKVKFTHEIDSHDTTTNDNTESKEAGEEEVADEGTFTKLPNGDDLEIGEMPAPHLGGKVAAYREVWRELNAFDNDIKNEDDRVCWMLESVEVPEEKQERKEKKRAFYCRVGRFFLALRRAETRVSDDDPKAVEVEFSGIRQEFEGREWVTKYSVGTEADDMLHMSTSKFVLENVKGEDSAWKVDDQVVIINKKDGTVREACVVRAVK
;
A
#
# COMPACT_ATOMS: atom_id res chain seq x y z
N MET A 1 -3.24 -49.99 43.29
CA MET A 1 -3.23 -50.01 41.81
C MET A 1 -4.35 -49.11 41.27
N ARG A 2 -4.01 -47.94 40.75
CA ARG A 2 -4.96 -47.04 40.05
C ARG A 2 -4.62 -47.11 38.56
N SER A 3 -5.62 -47.21 37.69
CA SER A 3 -5.35 -47.27 36.25
C SER A 3 -5.14 -45.83 35.74
N HIS A 4 -3.98 -45.59 35.11
CA HIS A 4 -3.61 -44.26 34.62
C HIS A 4 -4.53 -43.77 33.49
N HIS A 5 -5.14 -44.70 32.74
CA HIS A 5 -6.02 -44.39 31.61
C HIS A 5 -7.49 -44.71 31.91
N GLY A 6 -7.85 -44.93 33.18
CA GLY A 6 -9.21 -45.21 33.59
C GLY A 6 -10.17 -44.05 33.37
N CYS A 7 -11.47 -44.36 33.27
CA CYS A 7 -12.51 -43.35 33.11
C CYS A 7 -12.58 -42.41 34.33
N ALA A 8 -13.13 -41.22 34.13
CA ALA A 8 -13.23 -40.15 35.12
C ALA A 8 -13.89 -40.63 36.42
N ARG A 9 -14.97 -41.43 36.31
CA ARG A 9 -15.67 -42.00 37.48
C ARG A 9 -14.79 -42.96 38.29
N CYS A 10 -14.12 -43.91 37.64
CA CYS A 10 -13.25 -44.86 38.33
C CYS A 10 -12.04 -44.17 38.98
N LYS A 11 -11.48 -43.15 38.30
CA LYS A 11 -10.42 -42.29 38.85
C LYS A 11 -10.89 -41.50 40.08
N HIS A 12 -12.07 -40.89 40.02
CA HIS A 12 -12.66 -40.15 41.14
C HIS A 12 -12.91 -41.05 42.35
N ARG A 13 -13.44 -42.26 42.13
CA ARG A 13 -13.67 -43.27 43.19
C ARG A 13 -12.40 -44.01 43.61
N ARG A 14 -11.24 -43.71 43.01
CA ARG A 14 -9.93 -44.33 43.27
C ARG A 14 -9.92 -45.86 43.11
N GLN A 15 -10.73 -46.38 42.18
CA GLN A 15 -10.85 -47.80 41.87
C GLN A 15 -10.10 -48.15 40.58
N LYS A 16 -9.69 -49.42 40.43
CA LYS A 16 -9.02 -49.89 39.19
C LYS A 16 -10.06 -50.01 38.08
N CYS A 17 -9.86 -49.24 37.01
CA CYS A 17 -10.63 -49.34 35.77
C CYS A 17 -9.99 -50.43 34.89
N ASP A 18 -10.82 -51.24 34.24
CA ASP A 18 -10.42 -52.26 33.27
C ASP A 18 -10.25 -51.69 31.84
N GLU A 19 -10.58 -50.40 31.66
CA GLU A 19 -10.27 -49.60 30.46
C GLU A 19 -10.93 -50.09 29.16
N ARG A 20 -11.93 -50.97 29.26
CA ARG A 20 -12.80 -51.34 28.12
C ARG A 20 -13.57 -50.13 27.59
N ARG A 21 -13.75 -50.10 26.27
CA ARG A 21 -14.52 -49.08 25.53
C ARG A 21 -15.69 -49.76 24.80
N PRO A 22 -16.87 -49.12 24.73
CA PRO A 22 -17.17 -47.73 25.11
C PRO A 22 -17.39 -47.51 26.62
N SER A 23 -17.69 -48.57 27.40
CA SER A 23 -17.84 -48.49 28.85
C SER A 23 -16.93 -49.50 29.56
N CYS A 24 -16.40 -49.12 30.72
CA CYS A 24 -15.65 -50.03 31.56
C CYS A 24 -16.61 -50.90 32.38
N THR A 25 -16.23 -52.14 32.72
CA THR A 25 -17.15 -53.10 33.37
C THR A 25 -17.76 -52.53 34.66
N ARG A 26 -17.01 -51.72 35.41
CA ARG A 26 -17.51 -51.08 36.65
C ARG A 26 -18.50 -49.93 36.43
N CYS A 27 -18.46 -49.28 35.27
CA CYS A 27 -19.45 -48.26 34.91
C CYS A 27 -20.69 -48.92 34.32
N GLU A 28 -20.51 -50.03 33.59
CA GLU A 28 -21.58 -50.90 33.10
C GLU A 28 -22.39 -51.55 34.24
N GLU A 29 -21.73 -52.20 35.19
CA GLU A 29 -22.37 -52.80 36.37
C GLU A 29 -23.09 -51.77 37.25
N ALA A 30 -22.65 -50.53 37.21
CA ALA A 30 -23.26 -49.43 37.95
C ALA A 30 -24.29 -48.64 37.13
N ALA A 31 -24.58 -49.06 35.90
CA ALA A 31 -25.52 -48.42 34.98
C ALA A 31 -25.32 -46.90 34.83
N VAL A 32 -24.07 -46.45 34.70
CA VAL A 32 -23.71 -45.02 34.61
C VAL A 32 -22.77 -44.77 33.45
N ASN A 33 -22.89 -43.58 32.85
CA ASN A 33 -22.07 -43.19 31.71
C ASN A 33 -20.56 -43.21 32.04
N CYS A 34 -19.81 -43.83 31.15
CA CYS A 34 -18.37 -44.00 31.27
C CYS A 34 -17.65 -42.99 30.39
N GLU A 35 -17.01 -42.01 31.02
CA GLU A 35 -16.35 -40.90 30.32
C GLU A 35 -14.84 -40.90 30.55
N TYR A 36 -14.06 -40.77 29.48
CA TYR A 36 -12.60 -40.72 29.51
C TYR A 36 -12.12 -39.29 29.20
N VAL A 37 -12.48 -38.32 30.07
CA VAL A 37 -12.18 -36.90 29.86
C VAL A 37 -10.84 -36.50 30.49
N ILE A 38 -10.02 -35.73 29.75
CA ILE A 38 -8.81 -35.05 30.25
C ILE A 38 -9.17 -33.59 30.52
N LYS A 39 -8.99 -33.10 31.76
CA LYS A 39 -9.17 -31.68 32.11
C LYS A 39 -7.82 -31.00 32.30
N LEU A 40 -7.55 -29.95 31.53
CA LEU A 40 -6.37 -29.08 31.67
C LEU A 40 -6.76 -27.77 32.39
N LYS A 41 -5.89 -27.27 33.27
CA LYS A 41 -6.00 -25.94 33.92
C LYS A 41 -4.81 -25.08 33.48
N TRP A 42 -5.05 -23.80 33.20
CA TRP A 42 -4.06 -22.88 32.64
C TRP A 42 -3.97 -21.61 33.49
N ASP A 43 -2.86 -21.43 34.21
CA ASP A 43 -2.41 -20.14 34.75
C ASP A 43 -0.88 -20.17 34.85
N GLY A 44 -0.19 -19.49 33.93
CA GLY A 44 1.27 -19.46 33.85
C GLY A 44 1.87 -18.24 34.57
N ARG A 45 2.85 -18.47 35.45
CA ARG A 45 3.65 -17.42 36.12
C ARG A 45 4.56 -16.69 35.12
N VAL A 46 4.64 -15.36 35.26
CA VAL A 46 5.57 -14.46 34.53
C VAL A 46 7.03 -14.73 34.95
N PRO A 47 8.03 -14.76 34.04
CA PRO A 47 9.42 -15.02 34.42
C PRO A 47 10.15 -13.77 34.93
N ARG A 48 10.97 -13.96 35.98
CA ARG A 48 11.85 -12.95 36.59
C ARG A 48 13.20 -12.93 35.86
N LYS A 49 13.74 -11.72 35.60
CA LYS A 49 15.08 -11.45 35.02
C LYS A 49 16.18 -12.27 35.70
N GLN A 50 17.09 -12.87 34.91
CA GLN A 50 18.39 -13.32 35.41
C GLN A 50 19.52 -13.02 34.44
N GLU A 51 20.59 -12.49 35.05
CA GLU A 51 21.84 -12.03 34.47
C GLU A 51 22.68 -13.15 33.87
N GLN A 52 23.55 -12.71 32.95
CA GLN A 52 24.60 -13.45 32.28
C GLN A 52 25.49 -14.24 33.26
N THR A 53 25.68 -15.53 33.00
CA THR A 53 27.01 -16.14 33.15
C THR A 53 27.25 -17.23 32.09
N SER A 54 28.46 -17.19 31.55
CA SER A 54 29.04 -18.08 30.55
C SER A 54 29.29 -19.51 31.05
N ARG A 55 29.19 -20.53 30.17
CA ARG A 55 30.26 -21.51 29.88
C ARG A 55 29.89 -22.63 28.88
N ARG A 56 30.68 -22.66 27.79
CA ARG A 56 31.25 -23.77 26.98
C ARG A 56 30.67 -25.21 27.01
N ARG A 57 30.41 -25.68 25.76
CA ARG A 57 30.80 -26.95 25.08
C ARG A 57 30.33 -28.31 25.67
N ARG A 58 29.60 -29.09 24.84
CA ARG A 58 30.12 -30.21 24.02
C ARG A 58 29.00 -30.94 23.26
N ARG A 59 29.26 -31.24 21.98
CA ARG A 59 28.54 -32.18 21.11
C ARG A 59 28.66 -33.62 21.64
N ARG A 60 27.61 -34.44 21.48
CA ARG A 60 27.70 -35.86 21.09
C ARG A 60 26.39 -36.37 20.46
N LYS A 61 26.56 -37.14 19.38
CA LYS A 61 25.53 -37.89 18.62
C LYS A 61 25.18 -39.22 19.33
N ALA A 62 23.95 -39.71 19.11
CA ALA A 62 23.62 -41.02 18.51
C ALA A 62 22.50 -41.82 19.22
N ALA A 63 21.48 -42.17 18.42
CA ALA A 63 20.78 -43.46 18.24
C ALA A 63 20.02 -44.16 19.39
N CYS A 64 18.69 -44.24 19.20
CA CYS A 64 17.79 -45.41 19.14
C CYS A 64 18.05 -46.66 20.02
N SER A 65 17.06 -47.05 20.84
CA SER A 65 16.35 -48.35 20.77
C SER A 65 15.45 -48.60 21.99
N ILE A 66 14.38 -49.36 21.75
CA ILE A 66 13.28 -49.75 22.64
C ILE A 66 13.62 -51.11 23.28
N THR A 67 13.27 -51.33 24.57
CA THR A 67 12.43 -52.45 25.08
C THR A 67 12.50 -52.56 26.62
N ALA A 68 11.44 -53.13 27.18
CA ALA A 68 11.04 -53.13 28.60
C ALA A 68 11.14 -54.53 29.24
N THR A 69 11.40 -54.57 30.55
CA THR A 69 11.08 -55.59 31.61
C THR A 69 11.96 -55.22 32.82
N GLU A 70 11.64 -55.32 34.11
CA GLU A 70 10.58 -55.94 34.92
C GLU A 70 10.68 -55.34 36.36
N LEU A 71 9.56 -55.32 37.09
CA LEU A 71 9.44 -55.12 38.55
C LEU A 71 10.14 -56.28 39.29
N GLU A 72 10.61 -56.23 40.55
CA GLU A 72 9.86 -55.99 41.79
C GLU A 72 10.79 -56.25 43.02
N SER A 73 10.67 -55.51 44.13
CA SER A 73 10.87 -56.06 45.49
C SER A 73 10.41 -55.11 46.62
N LEU A 74 9.29 -55.48 47.26
CA LEU A 74 9.08 -55.72 48.71
C LEU A 74 9.60 -54.64 49.71
N HIS A 75 8.72 -53.87 50.41
CA HIS A 75 7.96 -54.17 51.65
C HIS A 75 8.57 -53.61 52.96
N HIS A 76 7.66 -53.14 53.85
CA HIS A 76 7.78 -52.74 55.28
C HIS A 76 7.90 -51.23 55.54
N SER A 77 6.83 -50.51 55.89
CA SER A 77 6.00 -50.45 57.12
C SER A 77 6.37 -49.21 57.99
N PRO A 78 5.38 -48.47 58.56
CA PRO A 78 5.49 -47.09 59.07
C PRO A 78 5.71 -47.08 60.61
N PRO A 79 5.60 -45.98 61.41
CA PRO A 79 5.19 -44.59 61.12
C PRO A 79 5.96 -43.48 61.87
N ALA A 80 5.74 -42.21 61.49
CA ALA A 80 5.52 -41.08 62.42
C ALA A 80 4.98 -39.85 61.65
N GLN A 81 3.85 -39.32 62.09
CA GLN A 81 3.26 -38.03 61.70
C GLN A 81 3.87 -36.89 62.56
N PRO A 82 3.59 -35.59 62.31
CA PRO A 82 3.25 -34.90 61.05
C PRO A 82 3.95 -33.52 60.92
N SER A 83 4.13 -33.04 59.70
CA SER A 83 4.08 -31.59 59.43
C SER A 83 3.51 -31.37 58.04
N ILE A 84 2.61 -30.41 57.94
CA ILE A 84 1.96 -29.97 56.72
C ILE A 84 3.03 -29.28 55.87
N ASP A 85 3.66 -30.03 54.97
CA ASP A 85 4.46 -29.53 53.86
C ASP A 85 4.58 -30.66 52.85
N GLU A 86 3.63 -30.71 51.92
CA GLU A 86 3.84 -31.11 50.52
C GLU A 86 2.48 -30.98 49.84
N GLU A 87 2.22 -29.79 49.29
CA GLU A 87 1.27 -29.65 48.20
C GLU A 87 1.55 -30.75 47.17
N SER A 88 0.51 -31.51 46.86
CA SER A 88 0.53 -32.59 45.89
C SER A 88 1.18 -32.10 44.59
N LYS A 89 2.38 -32.59 44.28
CA LYS A 89 2.92 -32.54 42.93
C LYS A 89 2.02 -33.37 42.01
N LEU A 90 0.99 -32.71 41.48
CA LEU A 90 0.39 -33.09 40.20
C LEU A 90 1.54 -33.15 39.20
N MET A 91 1.84 -34.34 38.67
CA MET A 91 2.72 -34.44 37.52
C MET A 91 2.07 -33.69 36.35
N GLU A 92 2.61 -32.53 36.00
CA GLU A 92 2.31 -31.85 34.75
C GLU A 92 2.74 -32.76 33.60
N VAL A 93 1.77 -33.25 32.83
CA VAL A 93 2.03 -33.86 31.53
C VAL A 93 2.11 -32.71 30.53
N ASP A 94 3.32 -32.40 30.05
CA ASP A 94 3.49 -31.44 28.96
C ASP A 94 2.95 -32.06 27.65
N ALA A 95 1.69 -31.75 27.33
CA ALA A 95 1.03 -32.16 26.08
C ALA A 95 1.76 -31.66 24.83
N PHE A 96 2.64 -30.67 24.96
CA PHE A 96 3.42 -30.11 23.87
C PHE A 96 4.83 -30.69 23.78
N LYS A 97 5.19 -31.71 24.57
CA LYS A 97 6.55 -32.30 24.55
C LYS A 97 6.95 -32.80 23.15
N ALA A 98 5.99 -33.21 22.33
CA ALA A 98 6.20 -33.67 20.95
C ALA A 98 6.49 -32.51 19.96
N LEU A 99 6.17 -31.26 20.33
CA LEU A 99 6.38 -30.10 19.47
C LEU A 99 7.79 -29.53 19.63
N SER A 100 8.37 -29.07 18.51
CA SER A 100 9.63 -28.35 18.54
C SER A 100 9.49 -27.00 19.26
N SER A 101 10.59 -26.43 19.76
CA SER A 101 10.56 -25.09 20.38
C SER A 101 10.00 -24.02 19.43
N ARG A 102 10.24 -24.16 18.11
CA ARG A 102 9.69 -23.29 17.07
C ARG A 102 8.16 -23.42 17.00
N ASP A 103 7.65 -24.65 16.97
CA ASP A 103 6.21 -24.88 16.84
C ASP A 103 5.45 -24.47 18.10
N LYS A 104 6.07 -24.62 19.29
CA LYS A 104 5.53 -24.07 20.55
C LYS A 104 5.40 -22.55 20.51
N LEU A 105 6.38 -21.84 19.97
CA LEU A 105 6.35 -20.38 19.83
C LEU A 105 5.26 -19.93 18.85
N LEU A 106 5.17 -20.59 17.69
CA LEU A 106 4.12 -20.32 16.70
C LEU A 106 2.73 -20.61 17.26
N LEU A 107 2.56 -21.71 18.00
CA LEU A 107 1.28 -22.03 18.65
C LEU A 107 0.92 -21.02 19.74
N ASN A 108 1.90 -20.56 20.53
CA ASN A 108 1.68 -19.48 21.49
C ASN A 108 1.28 -18.18 20.79
N HIS A 109 1.92 -17.86 19.65
CA HIS A 109 1.57 -16.71 18.81
C HIS A 109 0.15 -16.81 18.27
N PHE A 110 -0.28 -18.01 17.85
CA PHE A 110 -1.66 -18.26 17.46
C PHE A 110 -2.65 -17.89 18.58
N ILE A 111 -2.41 -18.41 19.79
CA ILE A 111 -3.29 -18.23 20.95
C ILE A 111 -3.35 -16.76 21.38
N THR A 112 -2.23 -16.05 21.31
CA THR A 112 -2.10 -14.70 21.86
C THR A 112 -2.45 -13.60 20.86
N HIS A 113 -2.27 -13.83 19.55
CA HIS A 113 -2.42 -12.82 18.50
C HIS A 113 -3.34 -13.28 17.37
N VAL A 114 -3.04 -14.38 16.67
CA VAL A 114 -3.81 -14.78 15.46
C VAL A 114 -5.28 -15.09 15.77
N SER A 115 -5.54 -15.83 16.85
CA SER A 115 -6.90 -16.17 17.28
C SER A 115 -7.76 -14.94 17.62
N LYS A 116 -7.12 -13.82 18.03
CA LYS A 116 -7.82 -12.55 18.24
C LYS A 116 -8.21 -11.90 16.92
N LEU A 117 -7.45 -12.09 15.84
CA LEU A 117 -7.75 -11.55 14.51
C LEU A 117 -8.80 -12.35 13.75
N MET A 118 -9.03 -13.60 14.13
CA MET A 118 -9.96 -14.46 13.41
C MET A 118 -11.41 -14.30 13.88
N SER A 119 -11.64 -13.86 15.12
CA SER A 119 -13.00 -13.71 15.63
C SER A 119 -13.08 -12.75 16.83
N HIS A 120 -14.26 -12.16 17.06
CA HIS A 120 -14.57 -11.38 18.25
C HIS A 120 -14.35 -12.19 19.54
N THR A 121 -14.11 -11.54 20.68
CA THR A 121 -13.79 -12.20 21.97
C THR A 121 -14.82 -13.27 22.36
N SER A 122 -16.11 -13.04 22.10
CA SER A 122 -17.19 -14.01 22.35
C SER A 122 -17.13 -15.28 21.48
N VAL A 123 -16.47 -15.22 20.31
CA VAL A 123 -16.27 -16.35 19.39
C VAL A 123 -14.87 -16.97 19.57
N ARG A 124 -13.92 -16.20 20.10
CA ARG A 124 -12.53 -16.61 20.32
C ARG A 124 -12.43 -17.84 21.22
N GLU A 125 -13.24 -17.93 22.28
CA GLU A 125 -13.23 -19.11 23.16
C GLU A 125 -13.54 -20.40 22.39
N GLN A 126 -14.48 -20.34 21.45
CA GLN A 126 -14.83 -21.46 20.58
C GLN A 126 -13.75 -21.70 19.51
N ALA A 127 -13.15 -20.64 18.96
CA ALA A 127 -12.02 -20.77 18.05
C ALA A 127 -10.81 -21.44 18.73
N CYS A 128 -10.56 -21.17 20.01
CA CYS A 128 -9.48 -21.81 20.78
C CYS A 128 -9.80 -23.26 21.20
N GLN A 129 -11.06 -23.70 21.16
CA GLN A 129 -11.43 -25.11 21.36
C GLN A 129 -10.92 -26.02 20.23
N ILE A 130 -10.38 -25.45 19.15
CA ILE A 130 -9.69 -26.17 18.07
C ILE A 130 -8.35 -26.77 18.51
N LEU A 131 -7.71 -26.24 19.56
CA LEU A 131 -6.32 -26.57 19.92
C LEU A 131 -6.14 -28.03 20.36
N PRO A 132 -7.03 -28.63 21.18
CA PRO A 132 -6.97 -30.06 21.47
C PRO A 132 -7.14 -30.91 20.20
N VAL A 133 -8.03 -30.51 19.29
CA VAL A 133 -8.27 -31.21 18.02
C VAL A 133 -7.04 -31.09 17.11
N ALA A 134 -6.37 -29.93 17.10
CA ALA A 134 -5.14 -29.71 16.34
C ALA A 134 -4.01 -30.63 16.83
N LEU A 135 -3.88 -30.85 18.14
CA LEU A 135 -2.88 -31.78 18.68
C LEU A 135 -3.13 -33.24 18.28
N GLU A 136 -4.38 -33.61 17.97
CA GLU A 136 -4.78 -34.94 17.52
C GLU A 136 -4.87 -35.05 15.98
N THR A 137 -4.80 -33.92 15.25
CA THR A 137 -4.94 -33.82 13.80
C THR A 137 -3.73 -33.09 13.19
N PRO A 138 -2.71 -33.82 12.69
CA PRO A 138 -1.49 -33.24 12.15
C PRO A 138 -1.72 -32.16 11.09
N SER A 139 -2.66 -32.37 10.17
CA SER A 139 -2.96 -31.40 9.11
C SER A 139 -3.40 -30.04 9.67
N LEU A 140 -4.28 -30.05 10.68
CA LEU A 140 -4.79 -28.87 11.39
C LEU A 140 -3.71 -28.16 12.20
N LEU A 141 -2.84 -28.92 12.88
CA LEU A 141 -1.71 -28.36 13.62
C LEU A 141 -0.83 -27.53 12.67
N TYR A 142 -0.38 -28.12 11.57
CA TYR A 142 0.49 -27.43 10.62
C TYR A 142 -0.20 -26.26 9.93
N ALA A 143 -1.51 -26.34 9.63
CA ALA A 143 -2.27 -25.20 9.11
C ALA A 143 -2.26 -24.02 10.10
N THR A 144 -2.47 -24.31 11.39
CA THR A 144 -2.46 -23.32 12.48
C THR A 144 -1.08 -22.67 12.64
N LEU A 145 -0.01 -23.47 12.55
CA LEU A 145 1.37 -23.00 12.62
C LEU A 145 1.73 -22.15 11.39
N ALA A 146 1.31 -22.55 10.19
CA ALA A 146 1.55 -21.81 8.95
C ALA A 146 0.90 -20.42 9.01
N PHE A 147 -0.34 -20.33 9.50
CA PHE A 147 -1.03 -19.06 9.67
C PHE A 147 -0.35 -18.17 10.71
N SER A 148 0.16 -18.76 11.78
CA SER A 148 0.97 -18.02 12.77
C SER A 148 2.27 -17.49 12.18
N ALA A 149 2.95 -18.31 11.38
CA ALA A 149 4.18 -17.93 10.71
C ALA A 149 3.94 -16.81 9.68
N LEU A 150 2.85 -16.89 8.92
CA LEU A 150 2.42 -15.83 8.00
C LEU A 150 2.23 -14.51 8.74
N HIS A 151 1.42 -14.51 9.80
CA HIS A 151 1.17 -13.30 10.59
C HIS A 151 2.45 -12.70 11.19
N LEU A 152 3.34 -13.54 11.74
CA LEU A 152 4.64 -13.10 12.25
C LEU A 152 5.52 -12.51 11.15
N SER A 153 5.57 -13.15 9.97
CA SER A 153 6.36 -12.66 8.84
C SER A 153 5.89 -11.28 8.39
N THR A 154 4.58 -11.04 8.36
CA THR A 154 4.00 -9.74 8.04
C THR A 154 4.36 -8.68 9.07
N LEU A 155 4.26 -8.98 10.38
CA LEU A 155 4.64 -8.05 11.45
C LEU A 155 6.13 -7.68 11.44
N ILE A 156 7.01 -8.62 11.10
CA ILE A 156 8.45 -8.38 11.00
C ILE A 156 8.73 -7.49 9.79
N TYR A 157 8.09 -7.74 8.65
CA TYR A 157 8.25 -6.92 7.44
C TYR A 157 7.79 -5.47 7.65
N THR A 158 6.71 -5.24 8.39
CA THR A 158 6.21 -3.88 8.67
C THR A 158 7.08 -3.12 9.68
N ASN A 159 7.78 -3.83 10.58
CA ASN A 159 8.64 -3.20 11.61
C ASN A 159 10.13 -3.10 11.23
N SER A 160 10.58 -3.75 10.14
CA SER A 160 12.00 -3.88 9.79
C SER A 160 12.48 -2.95 8.68
N SER A 161 11.82 -1.82 8.43
CA SER A 161 12.36 -0.74 7.57
C SER A 161 13.68 -0.13 8.09
N ASN A 162 14.21 -0.59 9.23
CA ASN A 162 15.48 -0.14 9.83
C ASN A 162 16.42 -1.26 10.37
N ALA A 163 16.34 -2.52 9.93
CA ALA A 163 17.24 -3.57 10.47
C ALA A 163 17.95 -4.41 9.40
N THR A 164 19.22 -4.08 9.13
CA THR A 164 20.23 -5.01 8.61
C THR A 164 20.63 -5.98 9.73
N GLY A 165 19.96 -7.14 9.80
CA GLY A 165 20.32 -8.16 10.79
C GLY A 165 19.57 -9.47 10.61
N GLY A 166 20.25 -10.48 10.05
CA GLY A 166 19.72 -11.84 9.97
C GLY A 166 19.42 -12.42 11.35
N GLY A 167 18.19 -12.92 11.52
CA GLY A 167 17.77 -13.63 12.72
C GLY A 167 16.28 -13.95 12.70
N ILE A 168 15.94 -15.15 12.18
CA ILE A 168 14.60 -15.77 12.09
C ILE A 168 13.75 -15.27 10.90
N CYS A 169 14.01 -15.75 9.67
CA CYS A 169 12.98 -16.27 8.75
C CYS A 169 13.61 -16.75 7.43
N ASP A 170 14.36 -17.86 7.47
CA ASP A 170 14.85 -18.56 6.26
C ASP A 170 14.34 -20.02 6.21
N THR A 171 13.27 -20.33 6.95
CA THR A 171 12.54 -21.61 6.85
C THR A 171 11.07 -21.29 6.62
N SER A 172 10.54 -21.76 5.49
CA SER A 172 9.51 -21.05 4.75
C SER A 172 8.12 -21.30 5.32
N VAL A 173 7.27 -20.27 5.36
CA VAL A 173 5.81 -20.44 5.57
C VAL A 173 5.28 -21.54 4.64
N ALA A 174 5.85 -21.66 3.44
CA ALA A 174 5.54 -22.69 2.47
C ALA A 174 5.91 -24.12 2.93
N ASP A 175 6.98 -24.32 3.70
CA ASP A 175 7.38 -25.64 4.22
C ASP A 175 6.34 -26.15 5.24
N ILE A 176 5.89 -25.26 6.13
CA ILE A 176 4.88 -25.58 7.15
C ILE A 176 3.53 -25.83 6.48
N LEU A 177 3.17 -25.03 5.47
CA LEU A 177 1.99 -25.22 4.66
C LEU A 177 2.01 -26.55 3.89
N ALA A 178 3.15 -26.90 3.29
CA ALA A 178 3.33 -28.17 2.58
C ALA A 178 3.14 -29.37 3.50
N CYS A 179 3.61 -29.29 4.76
CA CYS A 179 3.32 -30.31 5.77
C CYS A 179 1.81 -30.46 6.03
N SER A 180 1.08 -29.34 6.16
CA SER A 180 -0.37 -29.37 6.35
C SER A 180 -1.10 -30.04 5.19
N ILE A 181 -0.80 -29.64 3.94
CA ILE A 181 -1.42 -30.20 2.74
C ILE A 181 -1.08 -31.69 2.58
N THR A 182 0.16 -32.09 2.89
CA THR A 182 0.59 -33.50 2.81
C THR A 182 -0.19 -34.36 3.80
N HIS A 183 -0.32 -33.92 5.05
CA HIS A 183 -1.11 -34.62 6.06
C HIS A 183 -2.60 -34.63 5.72
N LEU A 184 -3.15 -33.52 5.20
CA LEU A 184 -4.54 -33.46 4.77
C LEU A 184 -4.85 -34.51 3.69
N ARG A 185 -3.95 -34.69 2.71
CA ARG A 185 -4.09 -35.73 1.68
C ARG A 185 -4.06 -37.13 2.28
N GLN A 186 -3.15 -37.41 3.20
CA GLN A 186 -3.05 -38.71 3.87
C GLN A 186 -4.30 -39.01 4.69
N GLU A 187 -4.81 -38.04 5.43
CA GLU A 187 -6.01 -38.18 6.27
C GLU A 187 -7.28 -38.34 5.41
N LEU A 188 -7.34 -37.74 4.21
CA LEU A 188 -8.44 -37.93 3.25
C LEU A 188 -8.38 -39.29 2.51
N GLU A 189 -7.19 -39.87 2.34
CA GLU A 189 -6.98 -41.16 1.68
C GLU A 189 -7.18 -42.37 2.61
N ASP A 190 -7.33 -42.16 3.92
CA ASP A 190 -7.53 -43.22 4.90
C ASP A 190 -8.90 -43.91 4.75
N LYS A 191 -8.86 -45.22 4.51
CA LYS A 191 -10.03 -46.04 4.15
C LYS A 191 -10.75 -46.64 5.36
N ASP A 192 -10.30 -46.38 6.60
CA ASP A 192 -10.97 -46.90 7.79
C ASP A 192 -12.28 -46.13 8.08
N PRO A 193 -13.46 -46.78 7.99
CA PRO A 193 -14.75 -46.12 8.19
C PRO A 193 -15.03 -45.73 9.66
N THR A 194 -14.27 -46.25 10.64
CA THR A 194 -14.40 -45.88 12.07
C THR A 194 -13.56 -44.67 12.44
N CYS A 195 -12.46 -44.42 11.72
CA CYS A 195 -11.68 -43.19 11.79
C CYS A 195 -12.44 -42.01 11.18
N ASN A 196 -13.09 -42.21 10.03
CA ASN A 196 -13.67 -41.13 9.24
C ASN A 196 -14.67 -40.24 10.01
N VAL A 197 -15.55 -40.80 10.86
CA VAL A 197 -16.56 -40.00 11.59
C VAL A 197 -15.96 -39.12 12.70
N ASN A 198 -14.88 -39.58 13.35
CA ASN A 198 -14.22 -38.84 14.43
C ASN A 198 -13.20 -37.81 13.91
N HIS A 199 -12.69 -37.99 12.68
CA HIS A 199 -11.72 -37.08 12.06
C HIS A 199 -12.35 -35.96 11.22
N THR A 200 -13.60 -36.10 10.74
CA THR A 200 -14.26 -35.06 9.93
C THR A 200 -14.26 -33.66 10.55
N PRO A 201 -14.51 -33.46 11.87
CA PRO A 201 -14.40 -32.14 12.47
C PRO A 201 -12.99 -31.53 12.34
N GLY A 202 -11.94 -32.33 12.56
CA GLY A 202 -10.54 -31.91 12.39
C GLY A 202 -10.19 -31.55 10.95
N LEU A 203 -10.70 -32.31 9.99
CA LEU A 203 -10.55 -32.03 8.56
C LEU A 203 -11.26 -30.75 8.13
N LEU A 204 -12.51 -30.54 8.55
CA LEU A 204 -13.26 -29.31 8.29
C LEU A 204 -12.57 -28.08 8.88
N HIS A 205 -12.02 -28.21 10.08
CA HIS A 205 -11.22 -27.18 10.71
C HIS A 205 -9.91 -26.91 9.96
N THR A 206 -9.27 -27.94 9.39
CA THR A 206 -8.07 -27.80 8.57
C THR A 206 -8.37 -27.03 7.31
N VAL A 207 -9.40 -27.46 6.58
CA VAL A 207 -9.87 -26.82 5.34
C VAL A 207 -10.26 -25.36 5.57
N LYS A 208 -11.00 -25.07 6.66
CA LYS A 208 -11.28 -23.68 7.07
C LYS A 208 -10.00 -22.88 7.29
N THR A 209 -9.05 -23.44 8.03
CA THR A 209 -7.81 -22.74 8.39
C THR A 209 -6.95 -22.46 7.16
N LEU A 210 -6.85 -23.41 6.23
CA LEU A 210 -6.16 -23.24 4.95
C LEU A 210 -6.84 -22.22 4.05
N CYS A 211 -8.18 -22.25 3.96
CA CYS A 211 -8.95 -21.26 3.22
C CYS A 211 -8.71 -19.84 3.75
N LEU A 212 -8.77 -19.64 5.07
CA LEU A 212 -8.50 -18.35 5.68
C LEU A 212 -7.03 -17.95 5.50
N PHE A 213 -6.09 -18.88 5.67
CA PHE A 213 -4.67 -18.64 5.42
C PHE A 213 -4.42 -18.09 4.01
N GLU A 214 -5.00 -18.71 2.98
CA GLU A 214 -4.83 -18.26 1.60
C GLU A 214 -5.46 -16.88 1.37
N ILE A 215 -6.69 -16.66 1.87
CA ILE A 215 -7.36 -15.35 1.81
C ILE A 215 -6.50 -14.26 2.47
N TYR A 216 -5.98 -14.51 3.68
CA TYR A 216 -5.17 -13.53 4.42
C TYR A 216 -3.73 -13.41 3.91
N SER A 217 -3.25 -14.36 3.10
CA SER A 217 -1.93 -14.27 2.47
C SER A 217 -1.86 -13.22 1.36
N GLY A 218 -3.02 -12.76 0.86
CA GLY A 218 -3.10 -11.81 -0.25
C GLY A 218 -2.60 -12.36 -1.58
N LYS A 219 -2.42 -13.69 -1.69
CA LYS A 219 -2.10 -14.34 -2.96
C LYS A 219 -3.29 -14.25 -3.90
N TYR A 220 -2.99 -13.91 -5.15
CA TYR A 220 -3.99 -13.72 -6.21
C TYR A 220 -4.54 -15.04 -6.77
N ASP A 221 -3.99 -16.20 -6.36
CA ASP A 221 -4.47 -17.48 -6.84
C ASP A 221 -5.86 -17.83 -6.26
N SER A 222 -6.74 -18.36 -7.10
CA SER A 222 -8.10 -18.78 -6.70
C SER A 222 -8.11 -20.09 -5.88
N SER A 223 -6.96 -20.47 -5.30
CA SER A 223 -6.71 -21.74 -4.61
C SER A 223 -7.64 -21.95 -3.40
N TRP A 224 -8.05 -20.88 -2.73
CA TRP A 224 -8.96 -20.94 -1.58
C TRP A 224 -10.33 -21.55 -1.90
N ARG A 225 -10.74 -21.47 -3.17
CA ARG A 225 -11.98 -22.11 -3.65
C ARG A 225 -11.88 -23.63 -3.64
N ALA A 226 -10.69 -24.19 -3.82
CA ALA A 226 -10.47 -25.64 -3.71
C ALA A 226 -10.76 -26.13 -2.28
N HIS A 227 -10.40 -25.35 -1.26
CA HIS A 227 -10.75 -25.63 0.13
C HIS A 227 -12.27 -25.57 0.33
N LEU A 228 -12.96 -24.58 -0.25
CA LEU A 228 -14.42 -24.49 -0.17
C LEU A 228 -15.13 -25.71 -0.80
N LYS A 229 -14.63 -26.19 -1.96
CA LYS A 229 -15.10 -27.43 -2.59
C LYS A 229 -14.84 -28.65 -1.73
N GLY A 230 -13.65 -28.75 -1.13
CA GLY A 230 -13.30 -29.81 -0.19
C GLY A 230 -14.22 -29.83 1.03
N ALA A 231 -14.50 -28.67 1.62
CA ALA A 231 -15.46 -28.53 2.71
C ALA A 231 -16.86 -29.00 2.30
N ARG A 232 -17.34 -28.61 1.11
CA ARG A 232 -18.64 -29.06 0.57
C ARG A 232 -18.70 -30.59 0.48
N ALA A 233 -17.64 -31.22 -0.02
CA ALA A 233 -17.58 -32.68 -0.14
C ALA A 233 -17.58 -33.37 1.24
N LEU A 234 -16.84 -32.85 2.22
CA LEU A 234 -16.80 -33.37 3.60
C LEU A 234 -18.13 -33.19 4.34
N LEU A 235 -18.81 -32.06 4.10
CA LEU A 235 -20.14 -31.82 4.67
C LEU A 235 -21.18 -32.79 4.12
N LYS A 236 -21.08 -33.18 2.84
CA LYS A 236 -21.98 -34.17 2.22
C LYS A 236 -21.86 -35.58 2.81
N THR A 237 -20.67 -35.99 3.25
CA THR A 237 -20.45 -37.32 3.83
C THR A 237 -20.89 -37.40 5.30
N THR A 238 -21.10 -36.26 5.95
CA THR A 238 -21.53 -36.17 7.35
C THR A 238 -23.06 -36.24 7.43
N SER A 239 -23.62 -37.45 7.51
CA SER A 239 -25.08 -37.70 7.53
C SER A 239 -25.85 -37.10 8.73
N THR A 240 -25.16 -36.53 9.71
CA THR A 240 -25.73 -35.73 10.80
C THR A 240 -25.29 -34.27 10.61
N GLY A 241 -26.20 -33.39 10.18
CA GLY A 241 -25.90 -31.98 9.98
C GLY A 241 -25.14 -31.37 11.17
N LEU A 242 -24.16 -30.50 10.90
CA LEU A 242 -23.45 -29.81 11.98
C LEU A 242 -24.48 -29.04 12.82
N SER A 243 -24.44 -29.26 14.13
CA SER A 243 -25.31 -28.56 15.06
C SER A 243 -25.06 -27.06 15.00
N THR A 244 -26.15 -26.29 14.83
CA THR A 244 -26.17 -24.82 14.89
C THR A 244 -26.35 -24.29 16.32
N ASN A 245 -26.20 -25.15 17.34
CA ASN A 245 -26.13 -24.73 18.73
C ASN A 245 -24.74 -24.21 19.09
N ALA A 246 -24.68 -23.04 19.74
CA ALA A 246 -23.44 -22.38 20.16
C ALA A 246 -22.55 -23.22 21.10
N SER A 247 -23.09 -24.26 21.72
CA SER A 247 -22.36 -25.20 22.59
C SER A 247 -21.66 -26.34 21.85
N SER A 248 -21.78 -26.40 20.52
CA SER A 248 -21.20 -27.47 19.69
C SER A 248 -20.12 -26.94 18.76
N GLY A 249 -19.00 -27.68 18.61
CA GLY A 249 -17.88 -27.29 17.74
C GLY A 249 -18.24 -27.10 16.26
N GLY A 250 -19.39 -27.62 15.82
CA GLY A 250 -19.90 -27.46 14.46
C GLY A 250 -20.49 -26.09 14.14
N TRP A 251 -20.84 -25.29 15.15
CA TRP A 251 -21.48 -23.97 14.97
C TRP A 251 -20.60 -23.00 14.16
N LEU A 252 -19.31 -22.93 14.51
CA LEU A 252 -18.36 -22.01 13.89
C LEU A 252 -18.04 -22.39 12.44
N ILE A 253 -18.00 -23.68 12.14
CA ILE A 253 -17.80 -24.18 10.77
C ILE A 253 -19.02 -23.88 9.91
N ALA A 254 -20.23 -24.06 10.44
CA ALA A 254 -21.46 -23.76 9.73
C ALA A 254 -21.55 -22.28 9.34
N ARG A 255 -21.32 -21.35 10.28
CA ARG A 255 -21.34 -19.90 10.00
C ARG A 255 -20.22 -19.46 9.05
N TRP A 256 -19.01 -20.01 9.21
CA TRP A 256 -17.93 -19.76 8.26
C TRP A 256 -18.30 -20.17 6.84
N TYR A 257 -18.79 -21.40 6.68
CA TYR A 257 -19.10 -21.97 5.37
C TYR A 257 -20.21 -21.18 4.68
N ILE A 258 -21.31 -20.87 5.37
CA ILE A 258 -22.42 -20.08 4.82
C ILE A 258 -21.95 -18.68 4.42
N SER A 259 -21.16 -18.02 5.29
CA SER A 259 -20.67 -16.67 5.02
C SER A 259 -19.75 -16.62 3.80
N ILE A 260 -18.77 -17.52 3.72
CA ILE A 260 -17.81 -17.52 2.60
C ILE A 260 -18.47 -18.01 1.31
N GLU A 261 -19.43 -18.93 1.39
CA GLU A 261 -20.20 -19.38 0.22
C GLU A 261 -21.07 -18.24 -0.34
N ALA A 262 -21.79 -17.50 0.50
CA ALA A 262 -22.59 -16.35 0.09
C ALA A 262 -21.73 -15.27 -0.61
N LEU A 263 -20.54 -14.99 -0.07
CA LEU A 263 -19.61 -14.03 -0.69
C LEU A 263 -18.98 -14.58 -1.97
N SER A 264 -18.69 -15.88 -2.03
CA SER A 264 -18.17 -16.52 -3.25
C SER A 264 -19.17 -16.46 -4.41
N ALA A 265 -20.47 -16.43 -4.12
CA ALA A 265 -21.52 -16.33 -5.14
C ALA A 265 -21.49 -15.00 -5.92
N LEU A 266 -20.89 -13.96 -5.33
CA LEU A 266 -20.65 -12.68 -6.01
C LEU A 266 -19.47 -12.73 -6.99
N THR A 267 -18.82 -13.88 -7.16
CA THR A 267 -17.69 -14.09 -8.07
C THR A 267 -18.11 -14.95 -9.27
N ASN A 268 -17.62 -14.62 -10.46
CA ASN A 268 -18.22 -15.00 -11.76
C ASN A 268 -18.09 -16.49 -12.19
N ASP A 269 -17.69 -17.44 -11.33
CA ASP A 269 -17.01 -18.64 -11.84
C ASP A 269 -17.57 -20.03 -11.44
N GLU A 270 -18.77 -20.17 -10.86
CA GLU A 270 -19.30 -21.53 -10.56
C GLU A 270 -20.82 -21.70 -10.66
N THR A 271 -21.28 -22.71 -11.39
CA THR A 271 -22.70 -23.14 -11.42
C THR A 271 -23.20 -23.52 -10.01
N HIS A 272 -24.10 -22.72 -9.43
CA HIS A 272 -24.62 -22.92 -8.07
C HIS A 272 -25.76 -23.96 -7.95
N ASP A 273 -26.41 -24.37 -9.05
CA ASP A 273 -27.77 -24.93 -8.96
C ASP A 273 -27.89 -26.43 -8.66
N GLU A 274 -26.98 -27.31 -9.09
CA GLU A 274 -27.29 -28.76 -9.08
C GLU A 274 -26.93 -29.51 -7.79
N GLN A 275 -26.27 -28.90 -6.80
CA GLN A 275 -25.66 -29.64 -5.68
C GLN A 275 -25.94 -29.10 -4.25
N GLN A 276 -26.88 -28.16 -4.11
CA GLN A 276 -27.17 -27.42 -2.85
C GLN A 276 -28.10 -28.14 -1.85
N GLN A 277 -28.83 -29.18 -2.26
CA GLN A 277 -29.87 -29.81 -1.42
C GLN A 277 -29.35 -30.36 -0.07
N VAL A 278 -28.06 -30.70 0.02
CA VAL A 278 -27.47 -31.33 1.21
C VAL A 278 -27.17 -30.34 2.34
N ILE A 279 -26.95 -29.06 2.02
CA ILE A 279 -26.61 -28.00 2.99
C ILE A 279 -27.76 -27.03 3.27
N GLN A 280 -28.86 -27.14 2.53
CA GLN A 280 -30.04 -26.28 2.68
C GLN A 280 -30.59 -26.20 4.12
N PRO A 281 -30.69 -27.29 4.91
CA PRO A 281 -31.17 -27.20 6.29
C PRO A 281 -30.26 -26.37 7.22
N MET A 282 -28.95 -26.37 6.96
CA MET A 282 -27.98 -25.54 7.68
C MET A 282 -28.16 -24.06 7.33
N ILE A 283 -28.37 -23.77 6.04
CA ILE A 283 -28.69 -22.43 5.55
C ILE A 283 -30.00 -21.94 6.17
N ASP A 284 -31.06 -22.73 6.10
CA ASP A 284 -32.39 -22.38 6.65
C ASP A 284 -32.32 -22.09 8.16
N SER A 285 -31.52 -22.84 8.91
CA SER A 285 -31.34 -22.61 10.35
C SER A 285 -30.68 -21.26 10.66
N VAL A 286 -29.67 -20.84 9.89
CA VAL A 286 -29.02 -19.53 10.10
C VAL A 286 -29.90 -18.41 9.56
N VAL A 287 -30.53 -18.60 8.42
CA VAL A 287 -31.45 -17.64 7.79
C VAL A 287 -32.70 -17.38 8.64
N SER A 288 -33.20 -18.39 9.36
CA SER A 288 -34.34 -18.23 10.29
C SER A 288 -34.12 -17.17 11.38
N GLN A 289 -32.87 -16.72 11.57
CA GLN A 289 -32.48 -15.66 12.49
C GLN A 289 -32.83 -14.25 11.97
N GLY A 290 -33.19 -14.11 10.69
CA GLY A 290 -33.71 -12.88 10.10
C GLY A 290 -32.77 -11.68 10.26
N SER A 291 -33.25 -10.61 10.90
CA SER A 291 -32.48 -9.39 11.14
C SER A 291 -31.45 -9.49 12.27
N MET A 292 -31.13 -10.69 12.75
CA MET A 292 -30.12 -10.87 13.78
C MET A 292 -28.71 -10.70 13.19
N LEU A 293 -27.90 -9.84 13.82
CA LEU A 293 -26.50 -9.63 13.50
C LEU A 293 -25.70 -10.92 13.73
N ASP A 294 -24.99 -11.38 12.70
CA ASP A 294 -23.99 -12.43 12.81
C ASP A 294 -22.61 -11.80 13.01
N ILE A 295 -22.06 -11.92 14.21
CA ILE A 295 -20.73 -11.39 14.56
C ILE A 295 -19.55 -12.17 13.97
N TYR A 296 -19.79 -13.35 13.41
CA TYR A 296 -18.80 -14.02 12.59
C TYR A 296 -18.72 -13.37 11.21
N ALA A 297 -19.87 -13.14 10.58
CA ALA A 297 -19.95 -12.58 9.22
C ALA A 297 -19.78 -11.05 9.18
N GLY A 298 -20.18 -10.35 10.25
CA GLY A 298 -20.18 -8.90 10.35
C GLY A 298 -21.42 -8.22 9.77
N TYR A 299 -22.45 -8.99 9.43
CA TYR A 299 -23.70 -8.51 8.84
C TYR A 299 -24.90 -9.37 9.26
N SER A 300 -26.12 -8.93 8.95
CA SER A 300 -27.36 -9.59 9.34
C SER A 300 -27.62 -10.90 8.58
N ALA A 301 -28.19 -11.90 9.24
CA ALA A 301 -28.35 -13.24 8.66
C ALA A 301 -29.19 -13.27 7.37
N ASP A 302 -30.15 -12.35 7.22
CA ASP A 302 -30.95 -12.18 6.01
C ASP A 302 -30.17 -11.65 4.79
N LEU A 303 -29.03 -11.00 4.99
CA LEU A 303 -28.18 -10.52 3.90
C LEU A 303 -27.41 -11.66 3.20
N HIS A 304 -27.21 -12.81 3.86
CA HIS A 304 -26.67 -14.02 3.22
C HIS A 304 -27.53 -14.44 2.02
N LEU A 305 -28.86 -14.34 2.14
CA LEU A 305 -29.78 -14.67 1.04
C LEU A 305 -29.64 -13.68 -0.10
N ALA A 306 -29.54 -12.39 0.19
CA ALA A 306 -29.41 -11.37 -0.83
C ALA A 306 -28.15 -11.59 -1.69
N PHE A 307 -26.99 -11.83 -1.06
CA PHE A 307 -25.75 -12.09 -1.82
C PHE A 307 -25.83 -13.34 -2.69
N ARG A 308 -26.47 -14.40 -2.19
CA ARG A 308 -26.67 -15.64 -2.95
C ARG A 308 -27.62 -15.42 -4.14
N ASP A 309 -28.73 -14.73 -3.92
CA ASP A 309 -29.72 -14.47 -4.96
C ASP A 309 -29.13 -13.54 -6.05
N ILE A 310 -28.32 -12.54 -5.65
CA ILE A 310 -27.53 -11.70 -6.58
C ILE A 310 -26.59 -12.58 -7.42
N GLY A 311 -25.82 -13.46 -6.79
CA GLY A 311 -24.90 -14.36 -7.49
C GLY A 311 -25.59 -15.29 -8.47
N SER A 312 -26.74 -15.88 -8.08
CA SER A 312 -27.56 -16.72 -8.96
C SER A 312 -28.05 -15.95 -10.18
N LEU A 313 -28.57 -14.72 -10.00
CA LEU A 313 -28.99 -13.87 -11.12
C LEU A 313 -27.83 -13.48 -12.03
N MET A 314 -26.66 -13.17 -11.47
CA MET A 314 -25.46 -12.86 -12.26
C MET A 314 -25.04 -14.04 -13.16
N GLN A 315 -25.20 -15.28 -12.69
CA GLN A 315 -24.91 -16.47 -13.50
C GLN A 315 -25.96 -16.71 -14.58
N LYS A 316 -27.25 -16.53 -14.25
CA LYS A 316 -28.33 -16.54 -15.25
C LYS A 316 -28.09 -15.46 -16.33
N TYR A 317 -27.51 -14.32 -15.97
CA TYR A 317 -27.10 -13.27 -16.91
C TYR A 317 -25.91 -13.71 -17.77
N ALA A 318 -24.84 -14.21 -17.15
CA ALA A 318 -23.64 -14.65 -17.86
C ALA A 318 -23.93 -15.76 -18.89
N SER A 319 -24.76 -16.75 -18.52
CA SER A 319 -25.17 -17.84 -19.42
C SER A 319 -26.01 -17.37 -20.61
N LYS A 320 -26.83 -16.32 -20.46
CA LYS A 320 -27.61 -15.72 -21.56
C LYS A 320 -26.80 -14.79 -22.46
N LYS A 321 -25.68 -14.24 -21.96
CA LYS A 321 -24.77 -13.38 -22.74
C LYS A 321 -24.06 -14.16 -23.86
N ASP A 322 -23.82 -15.46 -23.69
CA ASP A 322 -23.28 -16.34 -24.73
C ASP A 322 -24.29 -16.62 -25.87
N GLU A 323 -25.58 -16.38 -25.66
CA GLU A 323 -26.64 -16.60 -26.65
C GLU A 323 -26.98 -15.32 -27.43
N SER A 324 -26.07 -14.84 -28.29
CA SER A 324 -26.32 -13.89 -29.41
C SER A 324 -26.95 -12.51 -29.11
N CYS A 325 -27.18 -12.14 -27.86
CA CYS A 325 -27.80 -10.87 -27.48
C CYS A 325 -26.75 -9.81 -27.08
N GLY A 326 -26.87 -8.58 -27.60
CA GLY A 326 -25.96 -7.48 -27.23
C GLY A 326 -26.12 -7.05 -25.77
N ASP A 327 -25.03 -6.56 -25.16
CA ASP A 327 -24.95 -6.21 -23.73
C ASP A 327 -26.06 -5.25 -23.26
N ASP A 328 -26.45 -4.29 -24.10
CA ASP A 328 -27.49 -3.30 -23.77
C ASP A 328 -28.89 -3.94 -23.65
N ILE A 329 -29.21 -4.93 -24.48
CA ILE A 329 -30.53 -5.56 -24.53
C ILE A 329 -30.75 -6.45 -23.30
N LEU A 330 -29.72 -7.20 -22.89
CA LEU A 330 -29.79 -8.09 -21.74
C LEU A 330 -29.80 -7.30 -20.41
N SER A 331 -29.05 -6.20 -20.34
CA SER A 331 -29.12 -5.21 -19.25
C SER A 331 -30.52 -4.61 -19.12
N ASP A 332 -31.13 -4.19 -20.23
CA ASP A 332 -32.48 -3.61 -20.21
C ASP A 332 -33.56 -4.65 -19.83
N LEU A 333 -33.40 -5.91 -20.22
CA LEU A 333 -34.25 -7.01 -19.77
C LEU A 333 -34.12 -7.26 -18.26
N LEU A 334 -32.90 -7.24 -17.72
CA LEU A 334 -32.67 -7.37 -16.27
C LEU A 334 -33.18 -6.17 -15.47
N ARG A 335 -33.14 -4.96 -16.04
CA ARG A 335 -33.69 -3.75 -15.41
C ARG A 335 -35.20 -3.86 -15.16
N HIS A 336 -35.89 -4.73 -15.88
CA HIS A 336 -37.32 -5.02 -15.74
C HIS A 336 -37.59 -6.44 -15.22
N CYS A 337 -36.58 -7.12 -14.68
CA CYS A 337 -36.73 -8.46 -14.12
C CYS A 337 -37.29 -8.37 -12.69
N ASP A 338 -38.47 -8.95 -12.46
CA ASP A 338 -39.13 -8.97 -11.14
C ASP A 338 -38.20 -9.53 -10.05
N GLU A 339 -37.43 -10.59 -10.35
CA GLU A 339 -36.46 -11.17 -9.40
C GLU A 339 -35.38 -10.15 -8.97
N CYS A 340 -34.90 -9.29 -9.88
CA CYS A 340 -33.88 -8.28 -9.59
C CYS A 340 -34.44 -7.14 -8.72
N ILE A 341 -35.63 -6.66 -9.08
CA ILE A 341 -36.35 -5.60 -8.37
C ILE A 341 -36.69 -6.07 -6.94
N GLU A 342 -37.14 -7.31 -6.78
CA GLU A 342 -37.44 -7.89 -5.46
C GLU A 342 -36.21 -7.96 -4.56
N ILE A 343 -35.05 -8.34 -5.08
CA ILE A 343 -33.80 -8.41 -4.30
C ILE A 343 -33.32 -7.02 -3.92
N GLU A 344 -33.35 -6.05 -4.86
CA GLU A 344 -32.99 -4.66 -4.57
C GLU A 344 -33.88 -4.08 -3.47
N GLN A 345 -35.20 -4.20 -3.62
CA GLN A 345 -36.17 -3.72 -2.62
C GLN A 345 -35.96 -4.38 -1.26
N ARG A 346 -35.59 -5.67 -1.24
CA ARG A 346 -35.29 -6.40 0.00
C ARG A 346 -34.07 -5.80 0.70
N VAL A 347 -33.00 -5.50 -0.02
CA VAL A 347 -31.79 -4.87 0.55
C VAL A 347 -32.07 -3.44 1.01
N GLU A 348 -32.81 -2.64 0.23
CA GLU A 348 -33.21 -1.29 0.64
C GLU A 348 -34.07 -1.30 1.91
N ASN A 349 -35.00 -2.26 2.02
CA ASN A 349 -35.80 -2.45 3.23
C ASN A 349 -34.94 -2.83 4.44
N MET A 350 -33.87 -3.61 4.25
CA MET A 350 -32.91 -3.92 5.33
C MET A 350 -32.18 -2.65 5.79
N ILE A 351 -31.71 -1.80 4.86
CA ILE A 351 -31.04 -0.53 5.18
C ILE A 351 -31.98 0.39 5.98
N HIS A 352 -33.22 0.53 5.53
CA HIS A 352 -34.22 1.34 6.23
C HIS A 352 -34.52 0.82 7.63
N ARG A 353 -34.79 -0.49 7.74
CA ARG A 353 -35.04 -1.15 9.02
C ARG A 353 -33.89 -0.95 10.01
N ASP A 354 -32.66 -1.15 9.56
CA ASP A 354 -31.49 -1.15 10.44
C ASP A 354 -31.12 0.28 10.87
N LYS A 355 -31.36 1.27 10.00
CA LYS A 355 -31.25 2.70 10.35
C LYS A 355 -32.22 3.12 11.48
N ASP A 356 -33.41 2.53 11.52
CA ASP A 356 -34.42 2.77 12.56
C ASP A 356 -34.26 1.87 13.80
N GLY A 357 -33.09 1.21 13.95
CA GLY A 357 -32.78 0.36 15.09
C GLY A 357 -33.42 -1.03 15.06
N GLY A 358 -33.87 -1.49 13.89
CA GLY A 358 -34.48 -2.82 13.71
C GLY A 358 -33.49 -3.98 13.56
N LEU A 359 -32.17 -3.70 13.55
CA LEU A 359 -31.12 -4.71 13.60
C LEU A 359 -31.11 -5.37 14.98
N ARG A 360 -31.31 -6.69 15.03
CA ARG A 360 -31.37 -7.44 16.29
C ARG A 360 -29.99 -7.93 16.70
N ILE A 361 -29.69 -7.84 17.99
CA ILE A 361 -28.44 -8.34 18.57
C ILE A 361 -28.81 -9.41 19.60
N SER A 362 -28.17 -10.57 19.53
CA SER A 362 -28.48 -11.68 20.44
C SER A 362 -28.22 -11.28 21.90
N ALA A 363 -29.17 -11.55 22.80
CA ALA A 363 -29.05 -11.25 24.22
C ALA A 363 -27.94 -12.08 24.92
N GLU A 364 -27.54 -13.20 24.33
CA GLU A 364 -26.43 -14.04 24.80
C GLU A 364 -25.06 -13.41 24.53
N MET A 365 -25.02 -12.34 23.73
CA MET A 365 -23.82 -11.64 23.36
C MET A 365 -23.60 -10.40 24.23
N SER A 366 -22.59 -10.46 25.10
CA SER A 366 -22.13 -9.29 25.84
C SER A 366 -21.30 -8.38 24.93
N LEU A 367 -21.96 -7.54 24.13
CA LEU A 367 -21.32 -6.47 23.35
C LEU A 367 -21.48 -5.12 24.06
N SER A 368 -20.44 -4.31 24.06
CA SER A 368 -20.47 -2.91 24.46
C SER A 368 -21.24 -2.06 23.44
N ALA A 369 -21.71 -0.88 23.87
CA ALA A 369 -22.39 0.05 22.98
C ALA A 369 -21.52 0.50 21.79
N GLU A 370 -20.20 0.50 21.95
CA GLU A 370 -19.24 0.84 20.90
C GLU A 370 -19.06 -0.29 19.89
N GLU A 371 -18.93 -1.53 20.36
CA GLU A 371 -18.89 -2.72 19.48
C GLU A 371 -20.18 -2.83 18.66
N ILE A 372 -21.33 -2.56 19.27
CA ILE A 372 -22.62 -2.53 18.58
C ILE A 372 -22.60 -1.51 17.43
N ARG A 373 -22.11 -0.29 17.66
CA ARG A 373 -21.99 0.73 16.60
C ARG A 373 -21.08 0.26 15.46
N MET A 374 -19.92 -0.30 15.78
CA MET A 374 -18.95 -0.74 14.78
C MET A 374 -19.46 -1.93 13.95
N PHE A 375 -20.13 -2.91 14.55
CA PHE A 375 -20.78 -4.00 13.81
C PHE A 375 -21.97 -3.51 12.98
N THR A 376 -22.72 -2.52 13.46
CA THR A 376 -23.80 -1.89 12.68
C THR A 376 -23.25 -1.17 11.45
N ALA A 377 -22.12 -0.47 11.60
CA ALA A 377 -21.41 0.16 10.50
C ALA A 377 -20.89 -0.90 9.50
N CYS A 378 -20.29 -2.00 9.98
CA CYS A 378 -19.91 -3.12 9.12
C CYS A 378 -21.10 -3.71 8.33
N ASN A 379 -22.23 -3.98 9.01
CA ASN A 379 -23.46 -4.44 8.37
C ASN A 379 -23.94 -3.48 7.28
N THR A 380 -23.89 -2.17 7.55
CA THR A 380 -24.26 -1.12 6.59
C THR A 380 -23.36 -1.13 5.35
N ALA A 381 -22.05 -1.33 5.52
CA ALA A 381 -21.12 -1.44 4.40
C ALA A 381 -21.44 -2.65 3.50
N TYR A 382 -21.80 -3.81 4.10
CA TYR A 382 -22.23 -4.98 3.33
C TYR A 382 -23.55 -4.75 2.59
N GLN A 383 -24.52 -4.06 3.20
CA GLN A 383 -25.79 -3.74 2.55
C GLN A 383 -25.59 -2.83 1.32
N TYR A 384 -24.77 -1.79 1.44
CA TYR A 384 -24.44 -0.95 0.29
C TYR A 384 -23.58 -1.68 -0.75
N SER A 385 -22.72 -2.63 -0.34
CA SER A 385 -22.02 -3.51 -1.28
C SER A 385 -22.99 -4.40 -2.06
N ALA A 386 -24.06 -4.90 -1.45
CA ALA A 386 -25.08 -5.67 -2.15
C ALA A 386 -25.79 -4.81 -3.21
N LEU A 387 -26.22 -3.59 -2.85
CA LEU A 387 -26.80 -2.64 -3.82
C LEU A 387 -25.81 -2.28 -4.94
N LEU A 388 -24.54 -2.13 -4.61
CA LEU A 388 -23.50 -1.82 -5.59
C LEU A 388 -23.35 -2.96 -6.60
N HIS A 389 -23.37 -4.23 -6.17
CA HIS A 389 -23.37 -5.38 -7.07
C HIS A 389 -24.60 -5.43 -7.97
N ILE A 390 -25.80 -5.17 -7.43
CA ILE A 390 -27.03 -5.09 -8.23
C ILE A 390 -26.88 -4.00 -9.30
N ARG A 391 -26.51 -2.78 -8.90
CA ARG A 391 -26.44 -1.63 -9.81
C ARG A 391 -25.35 -1.75 -10.86
N ARG A 392 -24.16 -2.20 -10.48
CA ARG A 392 -23.01 -2.35 -11.42
C ARG A 392 -23.09 -3.60 -12.26
N ARG A 393 -23.55 -4.72 -11.72
CA ARG A 393 -23.45 -6.04 -12.38
C ARG A 393 -24.76 -6.57 -12.95
N LEU A 394 -25.91 -6.24 -12.36
CA LEU A 394 -27.21 -6.62 -12.91
C LEU A 394 -27.82 -5.54 -13.80
N TYR A 395 -27.76 -4.26 -13.38
CA TYR A 395 -28.28 -3.14 -14.17
C TYR A 395 -27.27 -2.48 -15.12
N ASN A 396 -26.01 -2.95 -15.10
CA ASN A 396 -24.90 -2.42 -15.90
C ASN A 396 -24.74 -0.88 -15.81
N MET A 397 -25.01 -0.29 -14.64
CA MET A 397 -24.92 1.16 -14.48
C MET A 397 -23.46 1.63 -14.52
N ALA A 398 -23.22 2.77 -15.17
CA ALA A 398 -21.91 3.40 -15.20
C ALA A 398 -21.39 3.73 -13.78
N PRO A 399 -20.07 3.66 -13.51
CA PRO A 399 -19.50 3.98 -12.21
C PRO A 399 -19.91 5.37 -11.69
N GLU A 400 -20.10 6.33 -12.59
CA GLU A 400 -20.41 7.73 -12.32
C GLU A 400 -21.89 7.96 -12.01
N SER A 401 -22.75 6.93 -12.18
CA SER A 401 -24.17 7.03 -11.88
C SER A 401 -24.40 7.48 -10.44
N GLY A 402 -25.31 8.43 -10.23
CA GLY A 402 -25.63 8.94 -8.90
C GLY A 402 -26.05 7.83 -7.93
N GLN A 403 -26.72 6.78 -8.42
CA GLN A 403 -27.11 5.62 -7.63
C GLN A 403 -25.91 4.72 -7.25
N VAL A 404 -24.94 4.56 -8.14
CA VAL A 404 -23.69 3.83 -7.86
C VAL A 404 -22.85 4.63 -6.85
N GLN A 405 -22.67 5.93 -7.08
CA GLN A 405 -21.94 6.83 -6.18
C GLN A 405 -22.60 6.93 -4.80
N GLN A 406 -23.93 6.81 -4.70
CA GLN A 406 -24.62 6.71 -3.43
C GLN A 406 -24.23 5.44 -2.66
N CYS A 407 -24.14 4.29 -3.33
CA CYS A 407 -23.66 3.06 -2.70
C CYS A 407 -22.21 3.21 -2.22
N VAL A 408 -21.33 3.75 -3.06
CA VAL A 408 -19.91 3.97 -2.71
C VAL A 408 -19.79 4.89 -1.49
N ARG A 409 -20.51 6.02 -1.47
CA ARG A 409 -20.56 6.91 -0.30
C ARG A 409 -21.08 6.20 0.94
N GLY A 410 -22.15 5.41 0.82
CA GLY A 410 -22.69 4.63 1.92
C GLY A 410 -21.68 3.62 2.51
N ILE A 411 -20.87 2.98 1.65
CA ILE A 411 -19.76 2.11 2.08
C ILE A 411 -18.69 2.93 2.81
N LEU A 412 -18.25 4.06 2.23
CA LEU A 412 -17.22 4.91 2.83
C LEU A 412 -17.65 5.48 4.19
N ASP A 413 -18.87 6.02 4.29
CA ASP A 413 -19.41 6.55 5.54
C ASP A 413 -19.48 5.46 6.61
N ALA A 414 -19.89 4.25 6.23
CA ALA A 414 -19.90 3.09 7.12
C ALA A 414 -18.47 2.71 7.58
N VAL A 415 -17.50 2.69 6.67
CA VAL A 415 -16.09 2.40 7.00
C VAL A 415 -15.51 3.42 7.97
N CYS A 416 -15.78 4.72 7.76
CA CYS A 416 -15.31 5.80 8.65
C CYS A 416 -15.86 5.70 10.08
N ASN A 417 -16.97 4.98 10.28
CA ASN A 417 -17.56 4.76 11.60
C ASN A 417 -16.99 3.54 12.33
N VAL A 418 -15.99 2.85 11.76
CA VAL A 418 -15.31 1.70 12.38
C VAL A 418 -13.91 2.10 12.87
N LEU A 419 -13.70 2.02 14.18
CA LEU A 419 -12.42 2.34 14.82
C LEU A 419 -11.37 1.21 14.68
N PRO A 420 -10.09 1.55 14.52
CA PRO A 420 -9.00 0.58 14.58
C PRO A 420 -8.82 0.09 16.03
N VAL A 421 -9.11 -1.18 16.29
CA VAL A 421 -8.97 -1.82 17.61
C VAL A 421 -8.05 -3.04 17.52
N THR A 422 -7.42 -3.42 18.65
CA THR A 422 -6.32 -4.41 18.72
C THR A 422 -6.75 -5.89 18.69
N VAL A 423 -8.05 -6.17 18.64
CA VAL A 423 -8.66 -7.52 18.47
C VAL A 423 -9.25 -7.64 17.05
N LEU A 424 -10.05 -8.66 16.72
CA LEU A 424 -10.85 -8.70 15.48
C LEU A 424 -11.72 -7.44 15.48
N SER A 425 -11.18 -6.41 14.87
CA SER A 425 -11.90 -5.21 14.58
C SER A 425 -12.88 -5.57 13.48
N PRO A 426 -14.12 -5.08 13.54
CA PRO A 426 -15.01 -4.98 12.39
C PRO A 426 -14.30 -4.49 11.11
N TRP A 427 -13.12 -3.84 11.21
CA TRP A 427 -12.20 -3.59 10.09
C TRP A 427 -11.85 -4.80 9.22
N ILE A 428 -11.57 -5.97 9.80
CA ILE A 428 -11.27 -7.16 8.99
C ILE A 428 -12.51 -7.55 8.19
N LEU A 429 -13.70 -7.38 8.77
CA LEU A 429 -14.97 -7.66 8.11
C LEU A 429 -15.31 -6.62 7.04
N LEU A 430 -14.75 -5.40 7.11
CA LEU A 430 -14.86 -4.38 6.06
C LEU A 430 -14.01 -4.66 4.82
N THR A 431 -13.00 -5.53 4.92
CA THR A 431 -12.12 -5.82 3.77
C THR A 431 -12.92 -6.26 2.56
N THR A 432 -13.89 -7.16 2.74
CA THR A 432 -14.69 -7.70 1.62
C THR A 432 -15.53 -6.62 0.93
N PRO A 433 -16.39 -5.83 1.62
CA PRO A 433 -17.17 -4.77 0.96
C PRO A 433 -16.28 -3.68 0.33
N ILE A 434 -15.08 -3.43 0.86
CA ILE A 434 -14.09 -2.53 0.25
C ILE A 434 -13.49 -3.14 -1.03
N PHE A 435 -13.10 -4.42 -1.00
CA PHE A 435 -12.54 -5.12 -2.16
C PHE A 435 -13.56 -5.32 -3.27
N THR A 436 -14.82 -5.62 -2.93
CA THR A 436 -15.89 -5.81 -3.91
C THR A 436 -16.38 -4.50 -4.52
N ALA A 437 -16.26 -3.38 -3.80
CA ALA A 437 -16.55 -2.05 -4.33
C ALA A 437 -15.57 -1.60 -5.43
N GLY A 438 -14.41 -2.28 -5.54
CA GLY A 438 -13.30 -1.90 -6.42
C GLY A 438 -12.50 -0.71 -5.86
N PRO A 439 -11.29 -0.44 -6.38
CA PRO A 439 -10.63 0.83 -6.11
C PRO A 439 -11.55 1.95 -6.60
N ILE A 440 -11.81 2.93 -5.74
CA ILE A 440 -12.45 4.20 -6.14
C ILE A 440 -11.45 4.93 -7.03
N GLN A 441 -11.48 4.63 -8.32
CA GLN A 441 -10.60 5.25 -9.30
C GLN A 441 -11.17 6.62 -9.66
N LYS A 442 -10.76 7.65 -8.91
CA LYS A 442 -10.80 9.02 -9.43
C LYS A 442 -9.91 9.04 -10.68
N MET A 443 -10.50 9.19 -11.87
CA MET A 443 -9.76 9.52 -13.09
C MET A 443 -9.03 10.86 -12.89
N THR A 444 -7.77 10.94 -13.31
CA THR A 444 -6.96 12.16 -13.19
C THR A 444 -6.42 12.67 -14.55
N PRO A 445 -6.40 14.00 -14.78
CA PRO A 445 -5.89 14.64 -16.00
C PRO A 445 -4.41 15.02 -15.92
N LEU A 446 -3.80 15.32 -17.09
CA LEU A 446 -2.38 15.60 -17.39
C LEU A 446 -1.67 16.71 -16.55
N HIS A 447 -0.33 16.65 -16.47
CA HIS A 447 0.59 17.22 -15.45
C HIS A 447 0.58 18.75 -15.54
N ALA A 448 0.82 19.50 -14.47
CA ALA A 448 0.78 20.98 -14.55
C ALA A 448 1.76 21.56 -15.59
N GLU A 449 2.96 21.01 -15.72
CA GLU A 449 3.90 21.41 -16.79
C GLU A 449 3.41 20.96 -18.16
N TRP A 450 2.66 19.86 -18.26
CA TRP A 450 2.14 19.33 -19.53
C TRP A 450 0.87 20.04 -19.97
N SER A 451 0.00 20.40 -19.04
CA SER A 451 -1.20 21.22 -19.23
C SER A 451 -0.80 22.67 -19.51
N SER A 452 0.21 23.20 -18.83
CA SER A 452 0.82 24.50 -19.17
C SER A 452 1.52 24.44 -20.53
N PHE A 453 2.25 23.37 -20.84
CA PHE A 453 2.84 23.14 -22.17
C PHE A 453 1.77 23.03 -23.26
N ILE A 454 0.70 22.27 -23.07
CA ILE A 454 -0.44 22.16 -24.01
C ILE A 454 -1.19 23.49 -24.14
N THR A 455 -1.36 24.23 -23.05
CA THR A 455 -2.10 25.51 -23.04
C THR A 455 -1.27 26.66 -23.61
N GLN A 456 0.04 26.69 -23.34
CA GLN A 456 1.00 27.64 -23.92
C GLN A 456 1.38 27.27 -25.35
N ASN A 457 1.24 26.00 -25.72
CA ASN A 457 1.47 25.49 -27.05
C ASN A 457 0.23 24.73 -27.56
N PRO A 458 -0.92 25.40 -27.76
CA PRO A 458 -2.18 24.78 -28.18
C PRO A 458 -2.12 24.18 -29.58
N ASN A 459 -1.06 24.53 -30.33
CA ASN A 459 -0.73 23.99 -31.64
C ASN A 459 0.44 23.00 -31.61
N VAL A 460 0.99 22.65 -30.44
CA VAL A 460 1.90 21.49 -30.34
C VAL A 460 1.05 20.26 -30.54
N ARG A 461 0.93 19.92 -31.81
CA ARG A 461 0.69 18.56 -32.22
C ARG A 461 1.85 17.75 -31.61
N HIS A 462 1.53 16.73 -30.83
CA HIS A 462 2.46 15.63 -30.64
C HIS A 462 2.56 14.88 -31.99
N ASP A 463 3.07 15.53 -33.03
CA ASP A 463 3.37 14.84 -34.28
C ASP A 463 4.66 14.03 -34.06
N ASP A 464 4.70 12.82 -34.62
CA ASP A 464 5.85 11.91 -34.60
C ASP A 464 7.07 12.45 -35.40
N ASP A 465 7.03 13.71 -35.83
CA ASP A 465 7.92 14.27 -36.85
C ASP A 465 8.64 15.54 -36.36
N GLY A 466 9.66 15.37 -35.51
CA GLY A 466 10.77 16.32 -35.29
C GLY A 466 10.46 17.72 -34.75
N GLN A 467 9.22 18.23 -34.77
CA GLN A 467 8.89 19.62 -34.40
C GLN A 467 9.07 19.86 -32.91
N ARG A 468 8.62 18.92 -32.06
CA ARG A 468 8.84 18.99 -30.61
C ARG A 468 10.34 19.06 -30.27
N ASN A 469 11.15 18.25 -30.96
CA ASN A 469 12.59 18.29 -30.77
C ASN A 469 13.17 19.62 -31.24
N ARG A 470 12.72 20.15 -32.39
CA ARG A 470 13.13 21.48 -32.87
C ARG A 470 12.82 22.57 -31.84
N ASP A 471 11.60 22.60 -31.32
CA ASP A 471 11.17 23.58 -30.31
C ASP A 471 12.02 23.46 -29.03
N PHE A 472 12.32 22.24 -28.60
CA PHE A 472 13.22 22.01 -27.46
C PHE A 472 14.66 22.45 -27.77
N TYR A 473 15.17 22.15 -28.96
CA TYR A 473 16.50 22.52 -29.42
C TYR A 473 16.71 24.02 -29.57
N ASP A 474 15.64 24.79 -29.77
CA ASP A 474 15.70 26.25 -29.77
C ASP A 474 15.81 26.85 -28.36
N SER A 475 15.49 26.09 -27.31
CA SER A 475 15.68 26.49 -25.91
C SER A 475 17.16 26.49 -25.50
N PRO A 476 17.57 27.27 -24.48
CA PRO A 476 18.95 27.25 -23.97
C PRO A 476 19.45 25.83 -23.63
N ALA A 477 18.65 25.07 -22.88
CA ALA A 477 18.98 23.70 -22.49
C ALA A 477 19.12 22.75 -23.69
N GLY A 478 18.28 22.92 -24.72
CA GLY A 478 18.36 22.12 -25.93
C GLY A 478 19.59 22.46 -26.79
N ARG A 479 19.97 23.74 -26.87
CA ARG A 479 21.21 24.15 -27.54
C ARG A 479 22.42 23.54 -26.85
N ASP A 480 22.48 23.62 -25.52
CA ASP A 480 23.54 23.01 -24.73
C ASP A 480 23.61 21.50 -25.01
N LEU A 481 22.47 20.79 -24.97
CA LEU A 481 22.40 19.35 -25.25
C LEU A 481 22.91 18.98 -26.66
N ILE A 482 22.58 19.76 -27.68
CA ILE A 482 23.10 19.55 -29.04
C ILE A 482 24.60 19.82 -29.10
N THR A 483 25.08 20.83 -28.39
CA THR A 483 26.52 21.15 -28.39
C THR A 483 27.33 20.11 -27.65
N GLU A 484 26.81 19.50 -26.59
CA GLU A 484 27.53 18.52 -25.77
C GLU A 484 27.52 17.10 -26.36
N VAL A 485 26.51 16.75 -27.17
CA VAL A 485 26.38 15.41 -27.77
C VAL A 485 26.51 15.47 -29.29
N SER A 486 27.54 14.80 -29.81
CA SER A 486 27.70 14.58 -31.25
C SER A 486 26.84 13.40 -31.73
N THR A 487 26.24 13.55 -32.90
CA THR A 487 25.49 12.50 -33.59
C THR A 487 26.15 12.13 -34.92
N ARG A 488 26.06 10.85 -35.30
CA ARG A 488 26.52 10.34 -36.59
C ARG A 488 25.55 9.28 -37.10
N ASP A 489 24.99 9.52 -38.27
CA ASP A 489 24.09 8.58 -38.93
C ASP A 489 24.88 7.61 -39.81
N THR A 490 24.50 6.34 -39.80
CA THR A 490 25.08 5.28 -40.61
C THR A 490 24.05 4.17 -40.83
N THR A 491 24.45 3.07 -41.46
CA THR A 491 23.54 1.96 -41.73
C THR A 491 24.15 0.63 -41.36
N VAL A 492 23.28 -0.34 -41.12
CA VAL A 492 23.60 -1.73 -40.78
C VAL A 492 22.87 -2.66 -41.75
N PRO A 493 23.56 -3.64 -42.37
CA PRO A 493 22.90 -4.58 -43.27
C PRO A 493 22.00 -5.56 -42.49
N ALA A 494 20.73 -5.62 -42.89
CA ALA A 494 19.78 -6.64 -42.51
C ALA A 494 20.04 -7.96 -43.28
N ARG A 495 19.45 -9.06 -42.80
CA ARG A 495 19.58 -10.39 -43.42
C ARG A 495 19.06 -10.48 -44.87
N ASP A 496 18.14 -9.59 -45.24
CA ASP A 496 17.57 -9.49 -46.59
C ASP A 496 18.30 -8.48 -47.50
N GLY A 497 19.41 -7.90 -47.00
CA GLY A 497 20.21 -6.91 -47.72
C GLY A 497 19.71 -5.47 -47.59
N HIS A 498 18.64 -5.21 -46.84
CA HIS A 498 18.22 -3.85 -46.52
C HIS A 498 19.25 -3.16 -45.61
N ASN A 499 19.55 -1.88 -45.85
CA ASN A 499 20.46 -1.11 -45.01
C ASN A 499 19.65 -0.34 -43.96
N ILE A 500 19.54 -0.90 -42.75
CA ILE A 500 18.80 -0.33 -41.63
C ILE A 500 19.54 0.91 -41.11
N PRO A 501 18.92 2.10 -41.12
CA PRO A 501 19.52 3.31 -40.56
C PRO A 501 19.71 3.20 -39.05
N ILE A 502 20.84 3.73 -38.57
CA ILE A 502 21.11 3.90 -37.15
C ILE A 502 21.73 5.29 -36.89
N ARG A 503 21.46 5.86 -35.71
CA ARG A 503 22.11 7.08 -35.23
C ARG A 503 22.97 6.78 -34.02
N VAL A 504 24.24 7.18 -34.09
CA VAL A 504 25.22 7.02 -33.02
C VAL A 504 25.35 8.33 -32.24
N TYR A 505 25.06 8.30 -30.95
CA TYR A 505 25.19 9.43 -30.03
C TYR A 505 26.43 9.28 -29.16
N THR A 506 27.26 10.32 -29.13
CA THR A 506 28.50 10.34 -28.34
C THR A 506 28.66 11.69 -27.66
N ALA A 507 28.73 11.66 -26.32
CA ALA A 507 29.08 12.84 -25.53
C ALA A 507 30.50 13.33 -25.84
N LYS A 508 30.66 14.64 -26.01
CA LYS A 508 31.96 15.30 -26.24
C LYS A 508 32.77 15.34 -24.94
N GLY A 509 34.09 15.41 -25.06
CA GLY A 509 35.00 15.55 -23.92
C GLY A 509 35.19 14.30 -23.03
N GLN A 510 34.44 13.22 -23.27
CA GLN A 510 34.58 11.96 -22.54
C GLN A 510 35.71 11.09 -23.16
N GLY A 511 36.49 10.38 -22.32
CA GLY A 511 37.68 9.57 -22.68
C GLY A 511 37.40 8.26 -23.43
N PHE A 512 37.94 7.11 -23.00
CA PHE A 512 37.57 5.82 -23.59
C PHE A 512 36.14 5.41 -23.20
N ARG A 513 35.41 4.77 -24.13
CA ARG A 513 34.03 4.32 -23.93
C ARG A 513 34.00 2.89 -23.40
N HIS A 514 33.27 2.67 -22.31
CA HIS A 514 33.19 1.38 -21.61
C HIS A 514 31.78 0.78 -21.64
N GLY A 515 30.79 1.56 -22.11
CA GLY A 515 29.41 1.09 -22.23
C GLY A 515 28.77 1.48 -23.56
N VAL A 516 27.90 0.60 -24.05
CA VAL A 516 27.17 0.75 -25.30
C VAL A 516 25.70 0.48 -25.03
N VAL A 517 24.82 1.34 -25.55
CA VAL A 517 23.37 1.17 -25.47
C VAL A 517 22.83 0.99 -26.89
N ILE A 518 22.11 -0.09 -27.15
CA ILE A 518 21.30 -0.23 -28.37
C ILE A 518 19.88 0.15 -28.01
N PHE A 519 19.35 1.17 -28.67
CA PHE A 519 18.04 1.75 -28.37
C PHE A 519 17.05 1.53 -29.53
N TYR A 520 15.85 1.05 -29.21
CA TYR A 520 14.75 0.92 -30.17
C TYR A 520 13.63 1.91 -29.79
N HIS A 521 13.22 2.73 -30.77
CA HIS A 521 12.21 3.77 -30.59
C HIS A 521 10.79 3.21 -30.40
N SER A 522 9.88 4.02 -29.83
CA SER A 522 8.45 3.70 -29.71
C SER A 522 7.69 3.94 -31.02
N GLY A 523 6.34 3.89 -30.98
CA GLY A 523 5.48 4.19 -32.13
C GLY A 523 4.61 3.03 -32.61
N GLY A 524 4.44 1.98 -31.81
CA GLY A 524 3.48 0.90 -32.10
C GLY A 524 3.79 0.12 -33.38
N PHE A 525 5.04 0.12 -33.84
CA PHE A 525 5.45 -0.37 -35.17
C PHE A 525 4.83 0.35 -36.37
N THR A 526 3.92 1.31 -36.18
CA THR A 526 3.24 2.03 -37.26
C THR A 526 3.74 3.45 -37.44
N GLY A 527 4.46 3.97 -36.44
CA GLY A 527 5.09 5.28 -36.43
C GLY A 527 6.44 5.24 -35.72
N GLY A 528 7.08 6.41 -35.68
CA GLY A 528 8.38 6.60 -35.04
C GLY A 528 9.56 6.60 -36.01
N SER A 529 10.66 7.20 -35.59
CA SER A 529 11.93 7.28 -36.33
C SER A 529 13.10 7.56 -35.38
N LEU A 530 14.29 7.80 -35.93
CA LEU A 530 15.45 8.27 -35.15
C LEU A 530 15.18 9.61 -34.43
N GLU A 531 14.16 10.36 -34.84
CA GLU A 531 13.79 11.61 -34.19
C GLU A 531 12.90 11.40 -32.95
N THR A 532 12.16 10.30 -32.83
CA THR A 532 11.11 10.15 -31.80
C THR A 532 11.64 10.26 -30.37
N GLU A 533 12.80 9.68 -30.09
CA GLU A 533 13.48 9.75 -28.79
C GLU A 533 14.92 10.31 -28.87
N ASP A 534 15.19 11.21 -29.83
CA ASP A 534 16.52 11.82 -30.03
C ASP A 534 17.02 12.50 -28.73
N VAL A 535 16.17 13.28 -28.07
CA VAL A 535 16.48 13.98 -26.80
C VAL A 535 16.87 12.98 -25.70
N ILE A 536 16.12 11.89 -25.55
CA ILE A 536 16.38 10.85 -24.55
C ILE A 536 17.71 10.15 -24.85
N CYS A 537 17.98 9.84 -26.12
CA CYS A 537 19.25 9.24 -26.53
C CYS A 537 20.45 10.14 -26.23
N ARG A 538 20.30 11.46 -26.39
CA ARG A 538 21.34 12.44 -26.01
C ARG A 538 21.60 12.44 -24.50
N TYR A 539 20.56 12.50 -23.67
CA TYR A 539 20.72 12.45 -22.21
C TYR A 539 21.32 11.13 -21.72
N MET A 540 20.94 10.00 -22.32
CA MET A 540 21.58 8.70 -22.04
C MET A 540 23.07 8.74 -22.38
N ALA A 541 23.46 9.35 -23.51
CA ALA A 541 24.86 9.50 -23.88
C ALA A 541 25.66 10.40 -22.91
N LEU A 542 25.02 11.41 -22.29
CA LEU A 542 25.66 12.28 -21.28
C LEU A 542 25.81 11.63 -19.90
N SER A 543 25.05 10.57 -19.61
CA SER A 543 24.98 9.96 -18.28
C SER A 543 26.24 9.15 -17.89
N GLY A 544 27.28 9.13 -18.74
CA GLY A 544 28.56 8.47 -18.45
C GLY A 544 29.41 8.26 -19.72
N PRO A 545 30.47 7.43 -19.64
CA PRO A 545 31.33 7.08 -20.79
C PRO A 545 30.64 6.06 -21.71
N LEU A 546 29.45 6.44 -22.21
CA LEU A 546 28.53 5.62 -22.97
C LEU A 546 28.42 6.07 -24.43
N THR A 547 28.10 5.14 -25.31
CA THR A 547 27.67 5.42 -26.69
C THR A 547 26.29 4.80 -26.90
N VAL A 548 25.34 5.59 -27.41
CA VAL A 548 23.98 5.12 -27.72
C VAL A 548 23.87 4.93 -29.23
N LEU A 549 23.33 3.80 -29.68
CA LEU A 549 23.00 3.51 -31.07
C LEU A 549 21.48 3.35 -31.16
N SER A 550 20.79 4.36 -31.68
CA SER A 550 19.35 4.30 -31.93
C SER A 550 19.09 3.65 -33.29
N VAL A 551 18.06 2.81 -33.37
CA VAL A 551 17.80 1.92 -34.51
C VAL A 551 16.48 2.29 -35.18
N GLU A 552 16.51 2.52 -36.49
CA GLU A 552 15.34 2.82 -37.32
C GLU A 552 14.81 1.53 -37.99
N TYR A 553 14.15 0.69 -37.20
CA TYR A 553 13.57 -0.56 -37.70
C TYR A 553 12.39 -0.27 -38.64
N ARG A 554 12.17 -1.15 -39.62
CA ARG A 554 11.08 -0.97 -40.59
C ARG A 554 9.71 -1.05 -39.94
N LEU A 555 8.76 -0.26 -40.45
CA LEU A 555 7.42 -0.09 -39.88
C LEU A 555 6.33 -0.85 -40.65
N SER A 556 5.32 -1.28 -39.92
CA SER A 556 4.06 -1.81 -40.44
C SER A 556 3.11 -0.66 -40.84
N PRO A 557 2.17 -0.87 -41.78
CA PRO A 557 1.88 -2.11 -42.51
C PRO A 557 2.81 -2.39 -43.69
N ALA A 558 3.72 -1.48 -44.06
CA ALA A 558 4.62 -1.67 -45.21
C ALA A 558 5.52 -2.90 -45.02
N HIS A 559 5.94 -3.15 -43.78
CA HIS A 559 6.72 -4.30 -43.36
C HIS A 559 6.07 -4.95 -42.14
N LEU A 560 5.36 -6.06 -42.37
CA LEU A 560 4.67 -6.83 -41.35
C LEU A 560 5.64 -7.71 -40.54
N TYR A 561 5.15 -8.26 -39.44
CA TYR A 561 5.82 -9.32 -38.68
C TYR A 561 6.32 -10.45 -39.61
N PRO A 562 7.55 -10.97 -39.41
CA PRO A 562 8.51 -10.66 -38.35
C PRO A 562 9.53 -9.57 -38.72
N VAL A 563 9.33 -8.79 -39.79
CA VAL A 563 10.37 -7.89 -40.34
C VAL A 563 10.87 -6.85 -39.32
N PRO A 564 10.01 -6.06 -38.63
CA PRO A 564 10.49 -5.05 -37.66
C PRO A 564 11.33 -5.64 -36.52
N ILE A 565 10.92 -6.82 -36.02
CA ILE A 565 11.62 -7.53 -34.93
C ILE A 565 12.93 -8.13 -35.42
N ASN A 566 12.95 -8.65 -36.65
CA ASN A 566 14.17 -9.16 -37.28
C ASN A 566 15.18 -8.05 -37.54
N ASP A 567 14.75 -6.85 -37.92
CA ASP A 567 15.63 -5.69 -38.06
C ASP A 567 16.34 -5.37 -36.74
N GLY A 568 15.59 -5.34 -35.63
CA GLY A 568 16.18 -5.14 -34.30
C GLY A 568 17.22 -6.21 -33.94
N TRP A 569 16.91 -7.47 -34.24
CA TRP A 569 17.85 -8.57 -34.01
C TRP A 569 19.10 -8.54 -34.91
N ASP A 570 18.92 -8.25 -36.20
CA ASP A 570 20.03 -8.16 -37.17
C ASP A 570 20.97 -7.02 -36.78
N VAL A 571 20.41 -5.88 -36.35
CA VAL A 571 21.19 -4.75 -35.85
C VAL A 571 21.96 -5.11 -34.58
N PHE A 572 21.33 -5.80 -33.62
CA PHE A 572 22.04 -6.30 -32.44
C PHE A 572 23.24 -7.17 -32.82
N GLN A 573 23.04 -8.19 -33.67
CA GLN A 573 24.10 -9.11 -34.07
C GLN A 573 25.24 -8.39 -34.78
N TYR A 574 24.91 -7.46 -35.68
CA TYR A 574 25.90 -6.69 -36.41
C TYR A 574 26.69 -5.76 -35.50
N ILE A 575 26.01 -5.01 -34.62
CA ILE A 575 26.66 -4.09 -33.67
C ILE A 575 27.63 -4.86 -32.78
N VAL A 576 27.17 -5.95 -32.15
CA VAL A 576 27.99 -6.76 -31.24
C VAL A 576 29.22 -7.34 -31.95
N THR A 577 29.11 -7.68 -33.24
CA THR A 577 30.22 -8.23 -34.02
C THR A 577 31.17 -7.15 -34.57
N ASN A 578 30.71 -5.90 -34.72
CA ASN A 578 31.44 -4.82 -35.40
C ASN A 578 31.60 -3.55 -34.54
N LEU A 579 31.56 -3.67 -33.20
CA LEU A 579 31.60 -2.51 -32.29
C LEU A 579 32.75 -1.54 -32.57
N SER A 580 33.95 -2.05 -32.85
CA SER A 580 35.15 -1.23 -33.08
C SER A 580 35.08 -0.35 -34.34
N SER A 581 34.25 -0.71 -35.33
CA SER A 581 34.05 0.12 -36.53
C SER A 581 32.94 1.15 -36.35
N LEU A 582 32.00 0.90 -35.42
CA LEU A 582 30.84 1.76 -35.17
C LEU A 582 31.07 2.77 -34.05
N VAL A 583 31.83 2.40 -33.03
CA VAL A 583 32.06 3.19 -31.81
C VAL A 583 33.49 3.72 -31.78
N ALA A 584 33.64 5.04 -31.91
CA ALA A 584 34.94 5.69 -31.77
C ALA A 584 35.44 5.66 -30.32
N ASN A 585 36.76 5.56 -30.13
CA ASN A 585 37.41 5.53 -28.81
C ASN A 585 36.89 4.44 -27.87
N LEU A 586 36.51 3.29 -28.42
CA LEU A 586 36.12 2.11 -27.64
C LEU A 586 37.31 1.64 -26.78
N ALA A 587 37.05 1.32 -25.50
CA ALA A 587 38.07 0.80 -24.60
C ALA A 587 38.59 -0.57 -25.08
N SER A 588 39.84 -0.90 -24.76
CA SER A 588 40.45 -2.20 -25.09
C SER A 588 40.03 -3.35 -24.15
N GLY A 589 39.28 -3.04 -23.09
CA GLY A 589 38.81 -3.99 -22.07
C GLY A 589 37.40 -4.52 -22.31
N MET A 590 36.78 -5.04 -21.24
CA MET A 590 35.40 -5.55 -21.28
C MET A 590 34.40 -4.40 -21.55
N ILE A 591 33.55 -4.57 -22.55
CA ILE A 591 32.51 -3.61 -22.92
C ILE A 591 31.17 -4.02 -22.31
N ASN A 592 30.52 -3.08 -21.63
CA ASN A 592 29.19 -3.28 -21.05
C ASN A 592 28.10 -2.91 -22.06
N LEU A 593 27.30 -3.87 -22.47
CA LEU A 593 26.19 -3.66 -23.40
C LEU A 593 24.86 -3.59 -22.65
N VAL A 594 24.05 -2.59 -22.98
CA VAL A 594 22.67 -2.47 -22.53
C VAL A 594 21.75 -2.44 -23.75
N VAL A 595 20.66 -3.21 -23.69
CA VAL A 595 19.59 -3.13 -24.70
C VAL A 595 18.43 -2.35 -24.10
N SER A 596 17.91 -1.38 -24.84
CA SER A 596 16.94 -0.42 -24.33
C SER A 596 15.82 -0.15 -25.33
N GLY A 597 14.63 0.17 -24.85
CA GLY A 597 13.54 0.62 -25.71
C GLY A 597 12.29 1.06 -24.96
N THR A 598 11.42 1.75 -25.70
CA THR A 598 10.15 2.30 -25.19
C THR A 598 8.97 1.68 -25.94
N SER A 599 7.90 1.27 -25.27
CA SER A 599 6.68 0.72 -25.89
C SER A 599 6.98 -0.43 -26.88
N SER A 600 6.68 -0.30 -28.17
CA SER A 600 7.06 -1.27 -29.23
C SER A 600 8.57 -1.48 -29.34
N GLY A 601 9.38 -0.45 -29.13
CA GLY A 601 10.83 -0.59 -29.02
C GLY A 601 11.24 -1.36 -27.76
N GLY A 602 10.47 -1.24 -26.68
CA GLY A 602 10.60 -2.08 -25.48
C GLY A 602 10.30 -3.55 -25.77
N GLN A 603 9.33 -3.83 -26.63
CA GLN A 603 9.02 -5.19 -27.12
C GLN A 603 10.23 -5.77 -27.87
N ILE A 604 10.79 -5.03 -28.83
CA ILE A 604 12.00 -5.45 -29.55
C ILE A 604 13.17 -5.66 -28.58
N ALA A 605 13.42 -4.72 -27.67
CA ALA A 605 14.50 -4.81 -26.68
C ALA A 605 14.41 -6.08 -25.83
N ALA A 606 13.22 -6.41 -25.34
CA ALA A 606 12.96 -7.61 -24.56
C ALA A 606 13.20 -8.88 -25.39
N ILE A 607 12.66 -8.99 -26.61
CA ILE A 607 12.88 -10.13 -27.51
C ILE A 607 14.37 -10.29 -27.85
N VAL A 608 15.06 -9.20 -28.18
CA VAL A 608 16.50 -9.20 -28.47
C VAL A 608 17.29 -9.70 -27.27
N SER A 609 16.95 -9.28 -26.04
CA SER A 609 17.63 -9.75 -24.83
C SER A 609 17.49 -11.26 -24.62
N GLN A 610 16.32 -11.82 -24.93
CA GLN A 610 16.06 -13.26 -24.85
C GLN A 610 16.86 -14.04 -25.91
N ARG A 611 16.86 -13.56 -27.16
CA ARG A 611 17.65 -14.16 -28.25
C ARG A 611 19.17 -14.08 -27.99
N ALA A 612 19.64 -12.95 -27.47
CA ALA A 612 21.05 -12.67 -27.19
C ALA A 612 21.65 -13.66 -26.20
N GLN A 613 20.88 -14.09 -25.19
CA GLN A 613 21.34 -14.98 -24.14
C GLN A 613 21.96 -16.28 -24.68
N THR A 614 21.29 -16.93 -25.63
CA THR A 614 21.76 -18.18 -26.23
C THR A 614 22.82 -17.91 -27.28
N TRP A 615 22.61 -16.89 -28.12
CA TRP A 615 23.50 -16.58 -29.24
C TRP A 615 24.91 -16.16 -28.79
N MET A 616 25.04 -15.30 -27.78
CA MET A 616 26.34 -14.81 -27.31
C MET A 616 27.21 -15.90 -26.68
N LYS A 617 26.61 -16.91 -26.03
CA LYS A 617 27.35 -18.06 -25.45
C LYS A 617 28.07 -18.88 -26.53
N GLY A 618 27.54 -18.91 -27.75
CA GLY A 618 28.10 -19.66 -28.87
C GLY A 618 29.07 -18.86 -29.76
N ASN A 619 29.20 -17.54 -29.55
CA ASN A 619 29.92 -16.67 -30.49
C ASN A 619 31.20 -16.06 -29.89
N VAL A 620 32.36 -16.51 -30.40
CA VAL A 620 33.69 -16.11 -29.92
C VAL A 620 33.98 -14.62 -30.14
N SER A 621 33.35 -13.98 -31.12
CA SER A 621 33.51 -12.53 -31.36
C SER A 621 32.97 -11.68 -30.21
N CYS A 622 32.15 -12.26 -29.32
CA CYS A 622 31.51 -11.58 -28.20
C CYS A 622 32.27 -11.68 -26.87
N VAL A 623 33.45 -12.34 -26.83
CA VAL A 623 34.16 -12.67 -25.57
C VAL A 623 34.51 -11.43 -24.72
N ASN A 624 34.67 -10.26 -25.34
CA ASN A 624 34.97 -9.00 -24.65
C ASN A 624 33.72 -8.12 -24.44
N ILE A 625 32.52 -8.66 -24.62
CA ILE A 625 31.25 -7.93 -24.48
C ILE A 625 30.40 -8.65 -23.43
N THR A 626 30.02 -7.93 -22.39
CA THR A 626 29.08 -8.42 -21.38
C THR A 626 27.73 -7.74 -21.59
N MET A 627 26.65 -8.53 -21.64
CA MET A 627 25.30 -7.99 -21.63
C MET A 627 24.92 -7.61 -20.20
N SER A 628 25.17 -6.34 -19.86
CA SER A 628 25.15 -5.82 -18.49
C SER A 628 23.77 -5.37 -18.03
N GLY A 629 22.78 -5.28 -18.91
CA GLY A 629 21.39 -5.07 -18.51
C GLY A 629 20.43 -4.80 -19.65
N VAL A 630 19.15 -4.73 -19.31
CA VAL A 630 18.06 -4.32 -20.19
C VAL A 630 17.30 -3.15 -19.56
N LEU A 631 16.94 -2.14 -20.35
CA LEU A 631 16.15 -0.99 -19.90
C LEU A 631 14.85 -0.92 -20.69
N LEU A 632 13.71 -1.14 -20.03
CA LEU A 632 12.41 -1.16 -20.67
C LEU A 632 11.53 -0.03 -20.15
N ARG A 633 10.94 0.76 -21.05
CA ARG A 633 10.05 1.88 -20.69
C ARG A 633 8.66 1.64 -21.23
N ALA A 634 7.68 1.45 -20.34
CA ALA A 634 6.31 1.10 -20.69
C ALA A 634 6.25 0.04 -21.82
N PRO A 635 6.97 -1.10 -21.69
CA PRO A 635 7.14 -2.04 -22.79
C PRO A 635 5.83 -2.73 -23.14
N VAL A 636 5.64 -3.02 -24.43
CA VAL A 636 4.64 -4.01 -24.88
C VAL A 636 5.29 -5.38 -24.74
N THR A 637 4.68 -6.29 -23.99
CA THR A 637 5.23 -7.63 -23.73
C THR A 637 4.29 -8.76 -24.09
N VAL A 638 2.99 -8.46 -24.27
CA VAL A 638 1.96 -9.43 -24.61
C VAL A 638 0.89 -8.81 -25.51
N ARG A 639 0.09 -9.64 -26.18
CA ARG A 639 -1.15 -9.18 -26.80
C ARG A 639 -2.25 -9.14 -25.75
N GLY A 640 -2.37 -8.01 -25.05
CA GLY A 640 -3.35 -7.81 -23.97
C GLY A 640 -4.82 -7.78 -24.42
N THR A 641 -5.11 -7.77 -25.72
CA THR A 641 -6.47 -7.65 -26.28
C THR A 641 -7.39 -8.78 -25.87
N GLU A 642 -6.85 -10.00 -25.70
CA GLU A 642 -7.62 -11.18 -25.35
C GLU A 642 -6.85 -12.03 -24.35
N ALA A 643 -7.51 -12.44 -23.26
CA ALA A 643 -6.89 -13.22 -22.18
C ALA A 643 -6.21 -14.53 -22.65
N ARG A 644 -6.66 -15.11 -23.78
CA ARG A 644 -6.05 -16.31 -24.36
C ARG A 644 -4.59 -16.12 -24.77
N TYR A 645 -4.22 -14.92 -25.20
CA TYR A 645 -2.86 -14.57 -25.63
C TYR A 645 -1.97 -14.11 -24.47
N ILE A 646 -2.49 -14.14 -23.24
CA ILE A 646 -1.72 -13.88 -22.02
C ILE A 646 -1.35 -15.22 -21.41
N PRO A 647 -0.06 -15.46 -21.03
CA PRO A 647 0.32 -16.72 -20.41
C PRO A 647 -0.49 -16.98 -19.14
N PRO A 648 -0.94 -18.23 -18.89
CA PRO A 648 -1.85 -18.53 -17.79
C PRO A 648 -1.47 -17.97 -16.41
N PRO A 649 -0.18 -17.98 -15.97
CA PRO A 649 0.21 -17.46 -14.66
C PRO A 649 0.02 -15.94 -14.50
N PHE A 650 -0.10 -15.19 -15.60
CA PHE A 650 -0.15 -13.72 -15.58
C PHE A 650 -1.53 -13.16 -15.91
N ARG A 651 -2.52 -14.00 -16.27
CA ARG A 651 -3.87 -13.56 -16.66
C ARG A 651 -4.57 -12.76 -15.57
N ASP A 652 -4.48 -13.22 -14.33
CA ASP A 652 -5.11 -12.54 -13.20
C ASP A 652 -4.37 -11.25 -12.82
N LEU A 653 -3.08 -11.15 -13.17
CA LEU A 653 -2.24 -9.99 -12.92
C LEU A 653 -2.38 -8.91 -14.00
N HIS A 654 -2.74 -9.29 -15.23
CA HIS A 654 -2.93 -8.39 -16.35
C HIS A 654 -4.34 -7.82 -16.37
N GLN A 655 -4.53 -6.72 -15.64
CA GLN A 655 -5.82 -6.06 -15.47
C GLN A 655 -5.85 -4.65 -16.08
N SER A 656 -4.70 -4.14 -16.56
CA SER A 656 -4.57 -2.77 -17.04
C SER A 656 -5.27 -2.53 -18.38
N TRP A 657 -5.74 -3.59 -19.03
CA TRP A 657 -6.53 -3.51 -20.26
C TRP A 657 -7.98 -3.08 -19.98
N CYS A 658 -8.17 -1.91 -19.36
CA CYS A 658 -9.46 -1.35 -18.99
C CYS A 658 -9.58 0.11 -19.45
N ALA A 659 -10.82 0.63 -19.49
CA ALA A 659 -11.10 1.98 -19.99
C ALA A 659 -10.44 3.07 -19.12
N GLU A 660 -10.33 2.79 -17.83
CA GLU A 660 -9.84 3.71 -16.81
C GLU A 660 -8.35 4.01 -16.91
N LEU A 661 -7.59 3.17 -17.63
CA LEU A 661 -6.16 3.34 -17.88
C LEU A 661 -5.84 3.72 -19.33
N GLU A 662 -6.86 3.98 -20.15
CA GLU A 662 -6.68 4.56 -21.47
C GLU A 662 -6.17 6.00 -21.37
N THR A 663 -5.34 6.39 -22.34
CA THR A 663 -4.90 7.78 -22.51
C THR A 663 -5.39 8.32 -23.85
N VAL A 664 -5.35 9.64 -24.02
CA VAL A 664 -5.78 10.33 -25.27
C VAL A 664 -5.15 9.75 -26.54
N ARG A 665 -3.96 9.13 -26.44
CA ARG A 665 -3.23 8.55 -27.57
C ARG A 665 -3.10 7.04 -27.55
N LEU A 666 -3.44 6.40 -26.43
CA LEU A 666 -3.30 4.97 -26.25
C LEU A 666 -4.60 4.44 -25.63
N THR A 667 -5.53 4.12 -26.51
CA THR A 667 -6.81 3.47 -26.18
C THR A 667 -6.70 1.97 -26.44
N ARG A 668 -7.57 1.15 -25.83
CA ARG A 668 -7.58 -0.30 -26.10
C ARG A 668 -7.85 -0.61 -27.56
N GLN A 669 -8.80 0.11 -28.17
CA GLN A 669 -9.10 -0.02 -29.59
C GLN A 669 -7.88 0.34 -30.46
N GLY A 670 -7.22 1.48 -30.20
CA GLY A 670 -6.06 1.88 -30.97
C GLY A 670 -4.89 0.90 -30.84
N MET A 671 -4.69 0.33 -29.64
CA MET A 671 -3.66 -0.67 -29.41
C MET A 671 -4.01 -2.03 -30.04
N GLU A 672 -5.29 -2.41 -30.12
CA GLU A 672 -5.76 -3.56 -30.89
C GLU A 672 -5.48 -3.40 -32.39
N GLU A 673 -5.80 -2.23 -32.95
CA GLU A 673 -5.49 -1.87 -34.35
C GLU A 673 -3.98 -1.92 -34.63
N ILE A 674 -3.15 -1.46 -33.68
CA ILE A 674 -1.69 -1.57 -33.75
C ILE A 674 -1.25 -3.04 -33.79
N HIS A 675 -1.76 -3.89 -32.90
CA HIS A 675 -1.42 -5.31 -32.88
C HIS A 675 -1.83 -6.03 -34.17
N ASP A 676 -2.97 -5.67 -34.76
CA ASP A 676 -3.42 -6.24 -36.02
C ASP A 676 -2.62 -5.71 -37.21
N THR A 677 -2.22 -4.44 -37.20
CA THR A 677 -1.39 -3.82 -38.23
C THR A 677 0.02 -4.42 -38.26
N LEU A 678 0.57 -4.83 -37.12
CA LEU A 678 1.83 -5.59 -37.08
C LEU A 678 1.72 -6.92 -37.83
N GLY A 679 0.52 -7.50 -37.95
CA GLY A 679 0.26 -8.66 -38.80
C GLY A 679 0.78 -9.99 -38.25
N VAL A 680 0.86 -10.15 -36.92
CA VAL A 680 1.26 -11.43 -36.29
C VAL A 680 0.20 -12.51 -36.59
N PRO A 681 0.58 -13.64 -37.21
CA PRO A 681 -0.32 -14.76 -37.47
C PRO A 681 -1.03 -15.24 -36.20
N PRO A 682 -2.32 -15.62 -36.24
CA PRO A 682 -3.06 -16.02 -35.04
C PRO A 682 -2.41 -17.12 -34.19
N ASP A 683 -1.68 -18.04 -34.82
CA ASP A 683 -0.93 -19.15 -34.23
C ASP A 683 0.46 -18.77 -33.71
N GLU A 684 0.90 -17.53 -33.92
CA GLU A 684 2.16 -16.99 -33.39
C GLU A 684 1.92 -15.87 -32.35
N ARG A 685 0.65 -15.53 -32.04
CA ARG A 685 0.30 -14.48 -31.06
C ARG A 685 0.60 -14.86 -29.60
N ASP A 686 0.90 -16.11 -29.35
CA ASP A 686 1.42 -16.66 -28.08
C ASP A 686 2.88 -17.11 -28.20
N SER A 687 3.58 -16.69 -29.27
CA SER A 687 4.99 -16.99 -29.47
C SER A 687 5.89 -15.98 -28.75
N PRO A 688 6.98 -16.42 -28.09
CA PRO A 688 7.99 -15.52 -27.53
C PRO A 688 8.72 -14.70 -28.61
N GLU A 689 8.65 -15.12 -29.87
CA GLU A 689 9.24 -14.40 -31.00
C GLU A 689 8.41 -13.17 -31.43
N ALA A 690 7.15 -13.10 -31.02
CA ALA A 690 6.28 -11.95 -31.20
C ALA A 690 6.08 -11.20 -29.88
N TYR A 691 5.89 -11.91 -28.78
CA TYR A 691 5.51 -11.35 -27.48
C TYR A 691 6.38 -11.92 -26.35
N PRO A 692 7.32 -11.13 -25.80
CA PRO A 692 8.37 -11.65 -24.92
C PRO A 692 7.86 -12.19 -23.57
N LEU A 693 6.62 -11.90 -23.17
CA LEU A 693 6.04 -12.48 -21.94
C LEU A 693 5.86 -14.01 -22.02
N TRP A 694 5.79 -14.57 -23.23
CA TRP A 694 5.80 -16.02 -23.48
C TRP A 694 7.21 -16.64 -23.45
N GLY A 695 8.24 -15.82 -23.24
CA GLY A 695 9.65 -16.21 -23.29
C GLY A 695 10.17 -16.91 -22.04
N GLN A 696 11.44 -17.35 -22.15
CA GLN A 696 12.19 -17.90 -21.01
C GLN A 696 12.93 -16.80 -20.28
N PHE A 697 12.72 -16.71 -18.96
CA PHE A 697 13.29 -15.65 -18.13
C PHE A 697 14.61 -16.01 -17.45
N HIS A 698 14.91 -17.31 -17.31
CA HIS A 698 16.08 -17.78 -16.55
C HIS A 698 17.39 -17.31 -17.17
N GLY A 699 18.21 -16.63 -16.38
CA GLY A 699 19.54 -16.16 -16.79
C GLY A 699 19.53 -15.00 -17.77
N LEU A 700 18.40 -14.27 -17.90
CA LEU A 700 18.38 -12.99 -18.59
C LEU A 700 19.18 -11.94 -17.79
N PRO A 701 19.66 -10.86 -18.44
CA PRO A 701 20.39 -9.79 -17.75
C PRO A 701 19.51 -9.07 -16.73
N ARG A 702 20.15 -8.42 -15.75
CA ARG A 702 19.45 -7.51 -14.84
C ARG A 702 18.66 -6.47 -15.63
N THR A 703 17.45 -6.19 -15.18
CA THR A 703 16.51 -5.39 -15.96
C THR A 703 15.96 -4.23 -15.14
N TYR A 704 16.01 -3.03 -15.71
CA TYR A 704 15.28 -1.88 -15.21
C TYR A 704 13.98 -1.72 -16.01
N ILE A 705 12.86 -1.55 -15.31
CA ILE A 705 11.54 -1.39 -15.91
C ILE A 705 10.87 -0.13 -15.37
N GLN A 706 10.59 0.83 -16.26
CA GLN A 706 9.74 1.97 -15.97
C GLN A 706 8.27 1.56 -16.19
N ILE A 707 7.45 1.78 -15.16
CA ILE A 707 6.02 1.50 -15.12
C ILE A 707 5.27 2.83 -14.98
N CYS A 708 4.27 3.05 -15.82
CA CYS A 708 3.38 4.20 -15.76
C CYS A 708 2.06 3.80 -15.09
N ASP A 709 1.55 4.63 -14.18
CA ASP A 709 0.37 4.29 -13.37
C ASP A 709 -0.95 4.33 -14.16
N VAL A 710 -1.12 5.35 -15.02
CA VAL A 710 -2.26 5.49 -15.95
C VAL A 710 -1.82 5.12 -17.37
N ASP A 711 -1.77 3.82 -17.64
CA ASP A 711 -1.32 3.26 -18.92
C ASP A 711 -1.90 1.85 -19.12
N ILE A 712 -2.52 1.57 -20.27
CA ILE A 712 -3.04 0.22 -20.57
C ILE A 712 -1.93 -0.84 -20.67
N LEU A 713 -0.68 -0.43 -20.91
CA LEU A 713 0.52 -1.27 -20.92
C LEU A 713 1.17 -1.42 -19.53
N ARG A 714 0.57 -0.83 -18.48
CA ARG A 714 1.11 -0.93 -17.11
C ARG A 714 1.35 -2.38 -16.74
N ASP A 715 0.37 -3.25 -16.96
CA ASP A 715 0.48 -4.63 -16.51
C ASP A 715 1.30 -5.52 -17.46
N ASP A 716 1.55 -5.11 -18.71
CA ASP A 716 2.61 -5.72 -19.53
C ASP A 716 3.98 -5.61 -18.82
N ALA A 717 4.27 -4.42 -18.28
CA ALA A 717 5.50 -4.15 -17.55
C ALA A 717 5.53 -4.87 -16.19
N VAL A 718 4.40 -4.89 -15.46
CA VAL A 718 4.28 -5.59 -14.17
C VAL A 718 4.45 -7.10 -14.34
N CYS A 719 3.76 -7.71 -15.31
CA CYS A 719 3.83 -9.14 -15.57
C CYS A 719 5.24 -9.55 -16.00
N TYR A 720 5.89 -8.79 -16.88
CA TYR A 720 7.25 -9.08 -17.31
C TYR A 720 8.26 -8.93 -16.17
N ALA A 721 8.11 -7.90 -15.32
CA ALA A 721 8.92 -7.71 -14.13
C ALA A 721 8.75 -8.85 -13.11
N GLN A 722 7.54 -9.41 -13.01
CA GLN A 722 7.24 -10.56 -12.15
C GLN A 722 7.90 -11.83 -12.70
N GLY A 723 7.71 -12.13 -13.99
CA GLY A 723 8.33 -13.29 -14.63
C GLY A 723 9.86 -13.31 -14.54
N LEU A 724 10.52 -12.15 -14.69
CA LEU A 724 11.96 -12.00 -14.47
C LEU A 724 12.37 -12.29 -13.03
N ARG A 725 11.64 -11.74 -12.04
CA ARG A 725 11.93 -11.97 -10.62
C ARG A 725 11.75 -13.42 -10.21
N ASP A 726 10.68 -14.06 -10.68
CA ASP A 726 10.38 -15.46 -10.39
C ASP A 726 11.48 -16.39 -10.95
N ALA A 727 12.15 -15.99 -12.03
CA ALA A 727 13.29 -16.69 -12.60
C ALA A 727 14.65 -16.29 -11.98
N GLY A 728 14.65 -15.48 -10.91
CA GLY A 728 15.85 -15.07 -10.18
C GLY A 728 16.67 -13.96 -10.83
N VAL A 729 16.11 -13.20 -11.77
CA VAL A 729 16.77 -12.05 -12.40
C VAL A 729 16.68 -10.82 -11.49
N GLU A 730 17.76 -10.04 -11.41
CA GLU A 730 17.75 -8.75 -10.70
C GLU A 730 16.88 -7.75 -11.46
N VAL A 731 15.80 -7.28 -10.83
CA VAL A 731 14.85 -6.35 -11.43
C VAL A 731 14.71 -5.10 -10.57
N GLN A 732 14.97 -3.94 -11.16
CA GLN A 732 14.64 -2.64 -10.59
C GLN A 732 13.42 -2.07 -11.31
N LYS A 733 12.43 -1.58 -10.55
CA LYS A 733 11.25 -0.92 -11.11
C LYS A 733 11.12 0.50 -10.57
N SER A 734 10.66 1.41 -11.42
CA SER A 734 10.17 2.73 -11.00
C SER A 734 8.72 2.88 -11.46
N LEU A 735 7.84 3.07 -10.49
CA LEU A 735 6.44 3.42 -10.75
C LEU A 735 6.36 4.95 -10.81
N TYR A 736 5.94 5.47 -11.95
CA TYR A 736 5.64 6.88 -12.12
C TYR A 736 4.14 7.07 -11.84
N THR A 737 3.84 7.43 -10.60
CA THR A 737 2.49 7.65 -10.08
C THR A 737 1.94 8.99 -10.53
N TRP A 738 0.67 9.02 -10.89
CA TRP A 738 -0.05 10.24 -11.19
C TRP A 738 -0.64 10.85 -9.90
N PRO A 739 -0.41 12.14 -9.55
CA PRO A 739 -1.02 12.73 -8.36
C PRO A 739 -2.54 12.94 -8.51
N PRO A 740 -3.35 12.65 -7.47
CA PRO A 740 -4.83 12.55 -7.55
C PRO A 740 -5.63 13.87 -7.60
N GLU A 741 -5.01 15.06 -7.58
CA GLU A 741 -5.74 16.35 -7.46
C GLU A 741 -5.22 17.43 -8.42
N PRO A 742 -6.10 18.35 -8.90
CA PRO A 742 -5.65 19.55 -9.58
C PRO A 742 -4.83 20.40 -8.60
N ILE A 743 -3.59 20.73 -8.97
CA ILE A 743 -2.88 21.82 -8.32
C ILE A 743 -3.63 23.10 -8.72
N SER A 744 -4.51 23.58 -7.85
CA SER A 744 -4.83 25.02 -7.81
C SER A 744 -3.50 25.75 -7.81
N PRO A 745 -3.26 26.77 -8.64
CA PRO A 745 -1.98 27.46 -8.66
C PRO A 745 -1.64 27.79 -7.21
N GLY A 746 -0.62 27.11 -6.68
CA GLY A 746 -0.36 27.11 -5.26
C GLY A 746 -0.23 28.55 -4.78
N PRO A 747 -0.59 28.85 -3.53
CA PRO A 747 -0.53 30.21 -3.03
C PRO A 747 0.86 30.80 -3.32
N ASP A 748 0.93 32.08 -3.66
CA ASP A 748 2.23 32.75 -3.76
C ASP A 748 2.85 32.76 -2.37
N THR A 749 3.88 31.93 -2.20
CA THR A 749 4.41 31.54 -0.90
C THR A 749 5.82 32.05 -0.77
N LEU A 750 6.11 32.71 0.35
CA LEU A 750 7.45 33.03 0.78
C LEU A 750 7.61 32.63 2.24
N VAL A 751 8.62 31.81 2.51
CA VAL A 751 9.00 31.43 3.86
C VAL A 751 10.42 31.93 4.11
N LEU A 752 10.59 32.70 5.17
CA LEU A 752 11.90 33.16 5.63
C LEU A 752 12.22 32.50 6.95
N SER A 753 13.43 31.97 7.07
CA SER A 753 13.94 31.38 8.32
C SER A 753 15.25 32.03 8.72
N VAL A 754 15.38 32.35 10.01
CA VAL A 754 16.59 32.92 10.62
C VAL A 754 16.85 32.19 11.93
N GLY A 755 17.93 31.40 11.98
CA GLY A 755 18.19 30.47 13.08
C GLY A 755 17.08 29.44 13.26
N THR A 756 16.51 29.40 14.47
CA THR A 756 15.38 28.51 14.82
C THR A 756 14.03 29.17 14.63
N TYR A 757 13.92 30.31 13.96
CA TYR A 757 12.64 31.01 13.75
C TYR A 757 12.26 31.04 12.28
N TYR A 758 10.96 31.09 12.02
CA TYR A 758 10.43 31.21 10.67
C TYR A 758 9.22 32.15 10.61
N VAL A 759 9.01 32.71 9.43
CA VAL A 759 7.81 33.45 9.03
C VAL A 759 7.40 32.93 7.66
N ASP A 760 6.19 32.39 7.55
CA ASP A 760 5.59 31.83 6.34
C ASP A 760 4.35 32.65 6.00
N LEU A 761 4.38 33.31 4.83
CA LEU A 761 3.24 34.02 4.28
C LEU A 761 2.87 33.43 2.91
N ARG A 762 1.64 32.92 2.82
CA ARG A 762 1.03 32.32 1.65
C ARG A 762 -0.16 33.16 1.20
N MET A 763 -0.15 33.60 -0.04
CA MET A 763 -1.17 34.48 -0.61
C MET A 763 -1.99 33.78 -1.68
N ASN A 764 -3.31 33.90 -1.63
CA ASN A 764 -4.17 33.49 -2.73
C ASN A 764 -3.85 34.33 -3.97
N ARG A 765 -3.59 33.69 -5.11
CA ARG A 765 -3.23 34.40 -6.35
C ARG A 765 -4.40 35.12 -7.00
N ASP A 766 -5.62 34.64 -6.75
CA ASP A 766 -6.83 35.13 -7.42
C ASP A 766 -7.34 36.44 -6.81
N ASP A 767 -7.33 36.54 -5.48
CA ASP A 767 -7.89 37.69 -4.75
C ASP A 767 -6.88 38.43 -3.86
N GLY A 768 -5.64 37.93 -3.76
CA GLY A 768 -4.61 38.52 -2.92
C GLY A 768 -4.90 38.42 -1.43
N SER A 769 -5.83 37.56 -1.00
CA SER A 769 -6.11 37.31 0.42
C SER A 769 -5.07 36.39 1.06
N ILE A 770 -4.99 36.40 2.39
CA ILE A 770 -4.12 35.47 3.13
C ILE A 770 -4.66 34.04 2.95
N TYR A 771 -3.87 33.18 2.31
CA TYR A 771 -4.14 31.73 2.27
C TYR A 771 -3.69 31.09 3.57
N TRP A 772 -2.50 31.42 4.05
CA TRP A 772 -2.00 31.06 5.38
C TRP A 772 -0.93 32.07 5.81
N ALA A 773 -0.93 32.45 7.08
CA ALA A 773 0.15 33.18 7.72
C ALA A 773 0.57 32.45 9.01
N LEU A 774 1.80 31.92 9.03
CA LEU A 774 2.40 31.24 10.18
C LEU A 774 3.67 31.96 10.60
N ALA A 775 3.90 32.08 11.91
CA ALA A 775 5.20 32.46 12.44
C ALA A 775 5.47 31.74 13.75
N GLY A 776 6.74 31.39 13.98
CA GLY A 776 7.14 30.67 15.17
C GLY A 776 8.54 30.12 15.10
N ARG A 777 8.75 28.96 15.72
CA ARG A 777 10.04 28.28 15.84
C ARG A 777 10.09 27.01 15.00
N ARG A 778 11.22 26.82 14.34
CA ARG A 778 11.63 25.63 13.61
C ARG A 778 12.61 24.82 14.46
N ILE A 779 12.18 23.67 14.98
CA ILE A 779 12.94 22.79 15.86
C ILE A 779 13.35 21.55 15.08
N VAL A 780 14.66 21.29 14.96
CA VAL A 780 15.15 20.05 14.33
C VAL A 780 15.02 18.89 15.32
N VAL A 781 14.18 17.91 15.00
CA VAL A 781 13.91 16.72 15.82
C VAL A 781 14.93 15.62 15.54
N SER A 782 15.34 15.47 14.28
CA SER A 782 16.35 14.49 13.82
C SER A 782 17.06 15.03 12.58
N GLU A 783 18.33 14.69 12.39
CA GLU A 783 19.08 15.01 11.17
C GLU A 783 19.03 13.87 10.13
N GLU A 784 18.86 12.61 10.56
CA GLU A 784 18.83 11.44 9.68
C GLU A 784 17.74 10.42 10.09
N PRO A 785 16.58 10.40 9.41
CA PRO A 785 16.14 11.36 8.39
C PRO A 785 15.93 12.76 8.99
N ARG A 786 16.09 13.80 8.16
CA ARG A 786 15.92 15.19 8.59
C ARG A 786 14.44 15.43 8.92
N LYS A 787 14.13 15.58 10.20
CA LYS A 787 12.78 15.78 10.72
C LYS A 787 12.71 17.10 11.49
N VAL A 788 11.70 17.91 11.20
CA VAL A 788 11.58 19.27 11.71
C VAL A 788 10.17 19.46 12.27
N LYS A 789 10.07 20.13 13.42
CA LYS A 789 8.83 20.51 14.09
C LYS A 789 8.68 22.03 14.03
N PHE A 790 7.52 22.54 13.61
CA PHE A 790 7.23 23.97 13.51
C PHE A 790 6.20 24.40 14.55
N THR A 791 6.50 25.37 15.40
CA THR A 791 5.56 25.93 16.39
C THR A 791 4.76 27.08 15.80
N HIS A 792 3.51 27.25 16.22
CA HIS A 792 2.55 28.19 15.63
C HIS A 792 2.22 29.36 16.57
N GLU A 793 3.20 30.22 16.84
CA GLU A 793 3.03 31.43 17.66
C GLU A 793 2.07 32.48 17.04
N ILE A 794 1.98 32.51 15.72
CA ILE A 794 0.91 33.12 14.92
C ILE A 794 0.38 32.04 13.97
N ASP A 795 -0.94 31.85 13.94
CA ASP A 795 -1.64 31.02 12.95
C ASP A 795 -2.94 31.69 12.52
N SER A 796 -3.02 32.08 11.24
CA SER A 796 -4.17 32.76 10.66
C SER A 796 -5.47 31.94 10.64
N HIS A 797 -5.40 30.61 10.77
CA HIS A 797 -6.58 29.73 10.81
C HIS A 797 -7.00 29.34 12.22
N ASP A 798 -6.33 29.92 13.23
CA ASP A 798 -6.66 29.83 14.65
C ASP A 798 -6.87 28.38 15.14
N THR A 799 -6.02 27.45 14.69
CA THR A 799 -6.08 26.05 15.15
C THR A 799 -5.70 25.88 16.63
N THR A 800 -5.27 26.97 17.28
CA THR A 800 -4.73 26.99 18.65
C THR A 800 -5.75 27.40 19.72
N THR A 801 -6.97 27.83 19.37
CA THR A 801 -7.94 28.42 20.33
C THR A 801 -9.12 27.53 20.73
N ASN A 802 -9.27 26.34 20.13
CA ASN A 802 -10.26 25.37 20.59
C ASN A 802 -9.72 24.51 21.74
N ASP A 803 -9.35 25.12 22.87
CA ASP A 803 -9.61 24.48 24.16
C ASP A 803 -9.55 25.46 25.34
N ASN A 804 -10.46 25.20 26.27
CA ASN A 804 -10.77 26.02 27.44
C ASN A 804 -9.53 26.46 28.23
N THR A 805 -9.39 27.76 28.45
CA THR A 805 -8.36 28.41 29.27
C THR A 805 -8.45 28.16 30.78
N GLU A 806 -8.91 26.97 31.22
CA GLU A 806 -8.91 26.59 32.64
C GLU A 806 -8.14 25.29 32.95
N SER A 807 -7.45 24.67 31.98
CA SER A 807 -6.65 23.46 32.25
C SER A 807 -5.26 23.45 31.62
N LYS A 808 -4.51 24.56 31.67
CA LYS A 808 -3.05 24.50 31.47
C LYS A 808 -2.34 24.15 32.78
N GLU A 809 -2.54 22.91 33.25
CA GLU A 809 -1.59 22.28 34.17
C GLU A 809 -0.37 21.80 33.38
N ALA A 810 0.81 21.90 33.99
CA ALA A 810 2.10 21.69 33.35
C ALA A 810 2.24 20.32 32.68
N GLY A 811 2.27 20.29 31.34
CA GLY A 811 2.71 19.11 30.59
C GLY A 811 2.17 18.89 29.17
N GLU A 812 1.18 19.65 28.69
CA GLU A 812 0.63 19.45 27.35
C GLU A 812 1.49 20.10 26.24
N GLU A 813 1.86 19.31 25.24
CA GLU A 813 2.77 19.70 24.14
C GLU A 813 2.13 20.76 23.23
N GLU A 814 2.91 21.79 22.86
CA GLU A 814 2.52 22.84 21.91
C GLU A 814 2.05 22.24 20.57
N VAL A 815 0.95 22.77 20.03
CA VAL A 815 0.46 22.46 18.67
C VAL A 815 1.56 22.83 17.68
N ALA A 816 2.10 21.81 17.04
CA ALA A 816 3.21 21.94 16.12
C ALA A 816 3.20 20.76 15.15
N ASP A 817 3.31 21.04 13.86
CA ASP A 817 3.36 20.05 12.79
C ASP A 817 4.79 19.55 12.58
N GLU A 818 4.92 18.24 12.33
CA GLU A 818 6.19 17.58 12.11
C GLU A 818 6.34 17.13 10.66
N GLY A 819 7.32 17.69 9.95
CA GLY A 819 7.67 17.37 8.58
C GLY A 819 8.96 16.57 8.46
N THR A 820 8.98 15.57 7.57
CA THR A 820 10.18 14.82 7.19
C THR A 820 10.67 15.29 5.82
N PHE A 821 11.94 15.69 5.74
CA PHE A 821 12.56 16.27 4.55
C PHE A 821 13.44 15.26 3.81
N THR A 822 13.27 15.17 2.49
CA THR A 822 14.09 14.34 1.59
C THR A 822 14.61 15.19 0.44
N LYS A 823 15.92 15.14 0.16
CA LYS A 823 16.52 15.82 -1.00
C LYS A 823 16.07 15.18 -2.31
N LEU A 824 15.59 16.00 -3.25
CA LEU A 824 15.24 15.60 -4.60
C LEU A 824 16.46 15.70 -5.54
N PRO A 825 16.47 14.96 -6.67
CA PRO A 825 17.61 14.97 -7.62
C PRO A 825 17.93 16.34 -8.24
N ASN A 826 16.96 17.26 -8.27
CA ASN A 826 17.12 18.62 -8.77
C ASN A 826 17.67 19.61 -7.71
N GLY A 827 17.92 19.15 -6.48
CA GLY A 827 18.42 19.98 -5.37
C GLY A 827 17.34 20.53 -4.43
N ASP A 828 16.06 20.49 -4.84
CA ASP A 828 14.91 20.89 -4.02
C ASP A 828 14.74 19.90 -2.84
N ASP A 829 14.01 20.31 -1.79
CA ASP A 829 13.65 19.44 -0.67
C ASP A 829 12.16 19.07 -0.74
N LEU A 830 11.84 17.78 -0.59
CA LEU A 830 10.46 17.30 -0.42
C LEU A 830 10.19 17.14 1.08
N GLU A 831 9.24 17.90 1.59
CA GLU A 831 8.67 17.73 2.92
C GLU A 831 7.40 16.89 2.85
N ILE A 832 7.27 15.93 3.76
CA ILE A 832 6.06 15.14 3.97
C ILE A 832 5.72 15.16 5.46
N GLY A 833 4.49 15.54 5.80
CA GLY A 833 4.03 15.63 7.18
C GLY A 833 2.51 15.53 7.27
N GLU A 834 1.99 15.83 8.46
CA GLU A 834 0.55 15.91 8.73
C GLU A 834 0.25 17.24 9.44
N MET A 835 -0.79 17.94 9.00
CA MET A 835 -1.22 19.19 9.61
C MET A 835 -2.75 19.36 9.53
N PRO A 836 -3.39 20.12 10.43
CA PRO A 836 -4.81 20.48 10.31
C PRO A 836 -5.07 21.16 8.96
N ALA A 837 -6.03 20.66 8.18
CA ALA A 837 -6.41 21.24 6.90
C ALA A 837 -7.66 22.12 7.05
N PRO A 838 -7.55 23.46 6.95
CA PRO A 838 -8.69 24.37 7.16
C PRO A 838 -9.86 24.09 6.20
N HIS A 839 -9.55 23.78 4.94
CA HIS A 839 -10.54 23.42 3.92
C HIS A 839 -11.28 22.09 4.20
N LEU A 840 -10.77 21.25 5.10
CA LEU A 840 -11.41 20.03 5.59
C LEU A 840 -12.05 20.21 6.98
N GLY A 841 -12.25 21.45 7.41
CA GLY A 841 -12.80 21.79 8.73
C GLY A 841 -11.81 21.54 9.87
N GLY A 842 -10.51 21.72 9.64
CA GLY A 842 -9.46 21.56 10.65
C GLY A 842 -9.04 20.11 10.91
N LYS A 843 -9.49 19.15 10.10
CA LYS A 843 -9.05 17.75 10.20
C LYS A 843 -7.57 17.63 9.84
N VAL A 844 -6.81 16.88 10.64
CA VAL A 844 -5.42 16.54 10.32
C VAL A 844 -5.39 15.74 9.01
N ALA A 845 -4.61 16.22 8.04
CA ALA A 845 -4.42 15.60 6.75
C ALA A 845 -2.93 15.55 6.41
N ALA A 846 -2.53 14.50 5.70
CA ALA A 846 -1.18 14.40 5.18
C ALA A 846 -0.95 15.47 4.08
N TYR A 847 0.20 16.14 4.13
CA TYR A 847 0.62 17.09 3.10
C TYR A 847 1.95 16.67 2.47
N ARG A 848 2.22 17.21 1.29
CA ARG A 848 3.51 17.12 0.61
C ARG A 848 3.87 18.48 0.04
N GLU A 849 5.02 19.01 0.43
CA GLU A 849 5.50 20.32 -0.01
C GLU A 849 6.88 20.21 -0.63
N VAL A 850 7.08 20.90 -1.76
CA VAL A 850 8.39 20.98 -2.43
C VAL A 850 8.97 22.35 -2.14
N TRP A 851 10.11 22.36 -1.45
CA TRP A 851 10.84 23.54 -1.04
C TRP A 851 11.96 23.83 -2.02
N ARG A 852 11.92 25.05 -2.57
CA ARG A 852 12.99 25.59 -3.41
C ARG A 852 13.73 26.68 -2.66
N GLU A 853 15.04 26.55 -2.59
CA GLU A 853 15.89 27.59 -2.02
C GLU A 853 15.99 28.79 -2.98
N LEU A 854 15.71 30.00 -2.48
CA LEU A 854 15.82 31.23 -3.25
C LEU A 854 17.16 31.92 -2.95
N ASN A 855 17.78 32.50 -3.98
CA ASN A 855 18.98 33.30 -3.77
C ASN A 855 18.60 34.64 -3.12
N ALA A 856 18.92 34.79 -1.84
CA ALA A 856 18.63 35.99 -1.06
C ALA A 856 19.61 37.15 -1.30
N PHE A 857 20.77 36.87 -1.92
CA PHE A 857 21.86 37.84 -2.10
C PHE A 857 22.30 37.87 -3.56
N ASP A 858 22.23 39.03 -4.20
CA ASP A 858 22.83 39.20 -5.53
C ASP A 858 24.36 39.06 -5.44
N ASN A 859 24.96 38.47 -6.48
CA ASN A 859 26.41 38.23 -6.56
C ASN A 859 27.26 39.53 -6.54
N ASP A 860 26.63 40.70 -6.68
CA ASP A 860 27.28 42.02 -6.79
C ASP A 860 27.32 42.84 -5.48
N ILE A 861 26.91 42.27 -4.34
CA ILE A 861 26.98 42.96 -3.04
C ILE A 861 28.44 43.05 -2.56
N LYS A 862 29.02 44.26 -2.65
CA LYS A 862 30.43 44.55 -2.30
C LYS A 862 30.68 44.83 -0.80
N ASN A 863 29.64 45.10 -0.01
CA ASN A 863 29.74 45.41 1.42
C ASN A 863 29.16 44.29 2.27
N GLU A 864 29.89 43.83 3.29
CA GLU A 864 29.38 42.84 4.26
C GLU A 864 28.14 43.36 5.03
N ASP A 865 28.03 44.67 5.22
CA ASP A 865 26.90 45.34 5.89
C ASP A 865 25.56 45.20 5.16
N ASP A 866 25.55 44.77 3.90
CA ASP A 866 24.32 44.57 3.11
C ASP A 866 23.80 43.12 3.18
N ARG A 867 24.57 42.18 3.75
CA ARG A 867 24.17 40.78 3.97
C ARG A 867 23.41 40.62 5.29
N VAL A 868 22.34 41.37 5.44
CA VAL A 868 21.58 41.47 6.68
C VAL A 868 20.49 40.41 6.74
N CYS A 869 20.54 39.57 7.78
CA CYS A 869 19.46 38.67 8.18
C CYS A 869 19.06 38.97 9.62
N TRP A 870 17.77 39.12 9.89
CA TRP A 870 17.27 39.29 11.26
C TRP A 870 15.82 38.86 11.40
N MET A 871 15.44 38.57 12.64
CA MET A 871 14.07 38.32 13.08
C MET A 871 13.74 39.19 14.29
N LEU A 872 12.56 39.81 14.30
CA LEU A 872 12.01 40.57 15.43
C LEU A 872 10.68 39.93 15.83
N GLU A 873 10.44 39.85 17.13
CA GLU A 873 9.16 39.43 17.72
C GLU A 873 8.65 40.56 18.62
N SER A 874 7.39 40.97 18.48
CA SER A 874 6.79 41.98 19.37
C SER A 874 6.69 41.47 20.80
N VAL A 875 6.88 42.33 21.79
CA VAL A 875 6.61 42.04 23.20
C VAL A 875 5.49 42.93 23.71
N GLU A 876 4.63 42.36 24.56
CA GLU A 876 3.62 43.13 25.28
C GLU A 876 4.33 44.12 26.24
N VAL A 877 4.19 45.42 25.96
CA VAL A 877 4.66 46.46 26.89
C VAL A 877 3.76 46.45 28.13
N PRO A 878 4.29 46.29 29.35
CA PRO A 878 3.51 46.45 30.57
C PRO A 878 3.09 47.92 30.71
N GLU A 879 1.81 48.24 30.53
CA GLU A 879 1.27 49.57 30.84
C GLU A 879 0.53 49.56 32.18
N GLU A 880 0.65 50.67 32.91
CA GLU A 880 0.03 50.85 34.22
C GLU A 880 -1.50 50.93 34.11
N LYS A 881 -2.19 49.88 34.61
CA LYS A 881 -3.58 49.91 35.12
C LYS A 881 -4.64 50.59 34.23
N GLN A 882 -4.69 50.27 32.94
CA GLN A 882 -5.91 50.39 32.14
C GLN A 882 -6.25 49.02 31.55
N GLU A 883 -7.49 48.55 31.77
CA GLU A 883 -8.02 47.31 31.22
C GLU A 883 -7.89 47.35 29.69
N ARG A 884 -6.96 46.56 29.12
CA ARG A 884 -6.76 46.52 27.68
C ARG A 884 -7.96 45.89 27.01
N LYS A 885 -8.54 46.64 26.05
CA LYS A 885 -9.49 46.09 25.07
C LYS A 885 -8.79 45.36 23.92
N GLU A 886 -7.47 45.43 23.79
CA GLU A 886 -6.75 44.92 22.60
C GLU A 886 -5.37 44.33 22.95
N LYS A 887 -5.02 43.19 22.34
CA LYS A 887 -3.74 42.47 22.48
C LYS A 887 -3.14 42.19 21.10
N LYS A 888 -1.85 42.48 20.90
CA LYS A 888 -1.18 42.33 19.58
C LYS A 888 0.10 41.52 19.68
N ARG A 889 0.35 40.69 18.67
CA ARG A 889 1.60 39.94 18.48
C ARG A 889 2.05 40.05 17.03
N ALA A 890 3.32 40.34 16.77
CA ALA A 890 3.88 40.50 15.45
C ALA A 890 5.26 39.87 15.31
N PHE A 891 5.58 39.39 14.11
CA PHE A 891 6.90 38.93 13.69
C PHE A 891 7.36 39.73 12.48
N TYR A 892 8.62 40.13 12.46
CA TYR A 892 9.24 40.84 11.34
C TYR A 892 10.54 40.13 10.95
N CYS A 893 10.69 39.76 9.68
CA CYS A 893 11.83 39.03 9.17
C CYS A 893 12.42 39.72 7.94
N ARG A 894 13.75 39.85 7.92
CA ARG A 894 14.51 40.21 6.71
C ARG A 894 15.57 39.16 6.45
N VAL A 895 15.67 38.70 5.20
CA VAL A 895 16.75 37.84 4.71
C VAL A 895 17.21 38.41 3.38
N GLY A 896 18.34 39.11 3.39
CA GLY A 896 18.90 39.75 2.20
C GLY A 896 17.92 40.72 1.54
N ARG A 897 17.51 40.39 0.31
CA ARG A 897 16.54 41.16 -0.50
C ARG A 897 15.07 40.90 -0.16
N PHE A 898 14.74 40.00 0.76
CA PHE A 898 13.37 39.64 1.11
C PHE A 898 12.99 40.16 2.50
N PHE A 899 11.74 40.63 2.64
CA PHE A 899 11.17 41.07 3.91
C PHE A 899 9.73 40.55 4.06
N LEU A 900 9.44 39.98 5.24
CA LEU A 900 8.10 39.55 5.65
C LEU A 900 7.75 40.16 7.02
N ALA A 901 6.49 40.53 7.21
CA ALA A 901 5.95 40.91 8.51
C ALA A 901 4.56 40.31 8.69
N LEU A 902 4.27 39.74 9.86
CA LEU A 902 2.96 39.21 10.23
C LEU A 902 2.53 39.81 11.57
N ARG A 903 1.23 40.09 11.73
CA ARG A 903 0.64 40.53 13.00
C ARG A 903 -0.71 39.83 13.24
N ARG A 904 -0.94 39.42 14.47
CA ARG A 904 -2.23 39.00 15.04
C ARG A 904 -2.67 40.05 16.06
N ALA A 905 -3.89 40.57 15.92
CA ALA A 905 -4.54 41.47 16.86
C ALA A 905 -5.79 40.81 17.42
N GLU A 906 -5.99 40.89 18.73
CA GLU A 906 -7.12 40.34 19.48
C GLU A 906 -7.84 41.49 20.18
N THR A 907 -9.10 41.76 19.83
CA THR A 907 -9.90 42.82 20.42
C THR A 907 -11.06 42.24 21.22
N ARG A 908 -11.22 42.67 22.47
CA ARG A 908 -12.33 42.27 23.33
C ARG A 908 -13.60 43.04 22.94
N VAL A 909 -14.62 42.30 22.52
CA VAL A 909 -15.87 42.85 21.96
C VAL A 909 -16.87 43.23 23.05
N SER A 910 -16.78 42.59 24.23
CA SER A 910 -17.69 42.84 25.37
C SER A 910 -16.95 42.87 26.70
N ASP A 911 -17.25 43.88 27.52
CA ASP A 911 -16.76 43.97 28.90
C ASP A 911 -17.46 42.91 29.80
N ASP A 912 -18.63 42.41 29.41
CA ASP A 912 -19.45 41.43 30.16
C ASP A 912 -19.15 39.95 29.82
N ASP A 913 -18.55 39.66 28.65
CA ASP A 913 -18.14 38.31 28.26
C ASP A 913 -16.63 38.26 27.96
N PRO A 914 -15.80 37.71 28.86
CA PRO A 914 -14.36 37.62 28.65
C PRO A 914 -13.96 36.67 27.50
N LYS A 915 -14.89 35.89 26.93
CA LYS A 915 -14.61 34.98 25.79
C LYS A 915 -14.95 35.58 24.43
N ALA A 916 -15.62 36.74 24.37
CA ALA A 916 -15.95 37.42 23.13
C ALA A 916 -14.74 38.24 22.62
N VAL A 917 -13.87 37.59 21.85
CA VAL A 917 -12.66 38.19 21.24
C VAL A 917 -12.77 38.13 19.71
N GLU A 918 -12.58 39.27 19.06
CA GLU A 918 -12.37 39.36 17.61
C GLU A 918 -10.87 39.24 17.32
N VAL A 919 -10.50 38.35 16.39
CA VAL A 919 -9.10 38.13 15.98
C VAL A 919 -8.92 38.63 14.55
N GLU A 920 -7.89 39.44 14.34
CA GLU A 920 -7.52 39.97 13.04
C GLU A 920 -6.06 39.65 12.71
N PHE A 921 -5.80 39.33 11.43
CA PHE A 921 -4.46 39.05 10.93
C PHE A 921 -4.08 40.06 9.85
N SER A 922 -2.84 40.57 9.93
CA SER A 922 -2.25 41.46 8.94
C SER A 922 -0.87 40.94 8.50
N GLY A 923 -0.52 41.17 7.23
CA GLY A 923 0.71 40.65 6.62
C GLY A 923 1.30 41.59 5.57
N ILE A 924 2.62 41.68 5.53
CA ILE A 924 3.38 42.44 4.52
C ILE A 924 4.45 41.53 3.91
N ARG A 925 4.60 41.59 2.58
CA ARG A 925 5.74 41.05 1.84
C ARG A 925 6.36 42.13 0.97
N GLN A 926 7.66 42.35 1.13
CA GLN A 926 8.43 43.27 0.30
C GLN A 926 9.69 42.60 -0.24
N GLU A 927 10.08 43.00 -1.45
CA GLU A 927 11.30 42.53 -2.09
C GLU A 927 12.12 43.72 -2.57
N PHE A 928 13.44 43.64 -2.40
CA PHE A 928 14.36 44.64 -2.91
C PHE A 928 14.67 44.34 -4.38
N GLU A 929 14.23 45.22 -5.27
CA GLU A 929 14.35 45.07 -6.72
C GLU A 929 14.96 46.34 -7.33
N GLY A 930 15.98 46.17 -8.18
CA GLY A 930 16.69 47.27 -8.82
C GLY A 930 17.51 48.12 -7.83
N ARG A 931 16.84 49.00 -7.07
CA ARG A 931 17.41 49.89 -6.03
C ARG A 931 16.41 50.29 -4.93
N GLU A 932 15.22 49.69 -4.91
CA GLU A 932 14.17 50.08 -3.96
C GLU A 932 13.41 48.86 -3.43
N TRP A 933 12.75 49.06 -2.29
CA TRP A 933 11.86 48.05 -1.73
C TRP A 933 10.49 48.16 -2.38
N VAL A 934 10.06 47.07 -3.00
CA VAL A 934 8.76 46.96 -3.66
C VAL A 934 7.84 46.11 -2.79
N THR A 935 6.71 46.67 -2.39
CA THR A 935 5.66 45.92 -1.68
C THR A 935 4.93 45.01 -2.66
N LYS A 936 5.03 43.70 -2.45
CA LYS A 936 4.29 42.69 -3.22
C LYS A 936 2.91 42.45 -2.64
N TYR A 937 2.82 42.39 -1.30
CA TYR A 937 1.56 42.23 -0.57
C TYR A 937 1.53 43.11 0.67
N SER A 938 0.36 43.68 0.95
CA SER A 938 0.02 44.42 2.17
C SER A 938 -1.45 44.16 2.46
N VAL A 939 -1.74 43.34 3.47
CA VAL A 939 -3.07 42.74 3.70
C VAL A 939 -3.46 42.77 5.17
N GLY A 940 -4.75 42.93 5.46
CA GLY A 940 -5.28 43.18 6.82
C GLY A 940 -5.36 44.67 7.17
N THR A 941 -6.26 45.05 8.08
CA THR A 941 -6.54 46.48 8.35
C THR A 941 -5.39 47.20 9.06
N GLU A 942 -4.48 46.45 9.70
CA GLU A 942 -3.33 47.01 10.40
C GLU A 942 -2.04 47.04 9.57
N ALA A 943 -2.06 46.56 8.32
CA ALA A 943 -0.85 46.48 7.49
C ALA A 943 -0.19 47.85 7.25
N ASP A 944 -0.96 48.93 7.18
CA ASP A 944 -0.44 50.29 7.01
C ASP A 944 0.25 50.83 8.28
N ASP A 945 -0.09 50.26 9.44
CA ASP A 945 0.50 50.60 10.74
C ASP A 945 1.64 49.67 11.16
N MET A 946 1.93 48.63 10.36
CA MET A 946 3.08 47.74 10.52
C MET A 946 4.36 48.32 9.88
N LEU A 947 5.50 47.68 10.15
CA LEU A 947 6.80 48.10 9.62
C LEU A 947 6.93 47.83 8.10
N HIS A 948 7.34 48.86 7.33
CA HIS A 948 7.69 48.78 5.90
C HIS A 948 9.13 49.25 5.65
N MET A 949 9.84 48.57 4.74
CA MET A 949 11.24 48.82 4.36
C MET A 949 11.47 50.08 3.50
N SER A 950 10.43 50.81 3.09
CA SER A 950 10.51 52.05 2.26
C SER A 950 10.62 53.35 3.07
N THR A 951 10.42 53.29 4.40
CA THR A 951 10.62 54.45 5.27
C THR A 951 12.12 54.70 5.46
N SER A 952 12.68 55.44 4.50
CA SER A 952 14.00 56.10 4.53
C SER A 952 14.61 56.23 5.93
N LYS A 953 15.65 55.40 6.16
CA LYS A 953 16.43 55.20 7.39
C LYS A 953 15.72 54.39 8.49
N PHE A 954 15.38 53.12 8.22
CA PHE A 954 15.42 52.11 9.29
C PHE A 954 16.89 51.87 9.66
N VAL A 955 17.43 52.73 10.52
CA VAL A 955 18.71 52.44 11.17
C VAL A 955 18.36 51.76 12.47
N LEU A 956 18.80 50.52 12.63
CA LEU A 956 18.89 49.86 13.94
C LEU A 956 20.00 50.54 14.78
N GLU A 957 20.00 51.88 14.81
CA GLU A 957 21.01 52.74 15.42
C GLU A 957 21.04 52.52 16.93
N ASN A 958 19.91 52.10 17.53
CA ASN A 958 19.79 51.77 18.95
C ASN A 958 20.02 50.28 19.28
N VAL A 959 20.34 49.42 18.29
CA VAL A 959 20.60 47.97 18.49
C VAL A 959 22.09 47.65 18.46
N LYS A 960 22.92 48.60 18.02
CA LYS A 960 24.37 48.50 18.19
C LYS A 960 24.71 48.73 19.67
N GLY A 961 25.06 47.66 20.38
CA GLY A 961 25.78 47.80 21.65
C GLY A 961 27.11 48.52 21.42
N GLU A 962 27.78 48.95 22.51
CA GLU A 962 29.08 49.63 22.47
C GLU A 962 30.17 48.86 21.69
N ASP A 963 29.98 47.56 21.49
CA ASP A 963 30.71 46.75 20.53
C ASP A 963 29.80 46.42 19.33
N SER A 964 30.29 46.64 18.11
CA SER A 964 29.61 46.51 16.81
C SER A 964 29.02 45.13 16.45
N ALA A 965 28.85 44.22 17.42
CA ALA A 965 28.18 42.94 17.28
C ALA A 965 26.70 43.06 17.68
N TRP A 966 25.82 42.63 16.79
CA TRP A 966 24.41 42.37 17.10
C TRP A 966 24.32 41.39 18.28
N LYS A 967 23.58 41.76 19.34
CA LYS A 967 23.43 40.93 20.54
C LYS A 967 22.31 39.91 20.37
N VAL A 968 22.59 38.70 20.87
CA VAL A 968 21.67 37.58 20.99
C VAL A 968 20.96 37.71 22.35
N ASP A 969 19.65 37.50 22.37
CA ASP A 969 18.71 37.45 23.51
C ASP A 969 18.07 38.75 24.05
N ASP A 970 16.73 38.71 24.11
CA ASP A 970 15.78 39.45 24.96
C ASP A 970 15.97 40.97 25.17
N GLN A 971 16.54 41.69 24.20
CA GLN A 971 16.52 43.16 24.22
C GLN A 971 15.26 43.71 23.54
N VAL A 972 14.41 44.36 24.35
CA VAL A 972 13.23 45.10 23.89
C VAL A 972 13.69 46.42 23.24
N VAL A 973 13.47 46.55 21.93
CA VAL A 973 13.71 47.77 21.17
C VAL A 973 12.37 48.42 20.87
N ILE A 974 12.28 49.72 21.17
CA ILE A 974 11.08 50.51 20.91
C ILE A 974 11.14 51.04 19.47
N ILE A 975 10.15 50.67 18.65
CA ILE A 975 9.95 51.15 17.29
C ILE A 975 9.10 52.42 17.34
N ASN A 976 9.73 53.57 17.06
CA ASN A 976 9.07 54.89 17.01
C ASN A 976 8.73 55.28 15.57
N LYS A 977 7.54 55.86 15.34
CA LYS A 977 7.31 56.66 14.13
C LYS A 977 8.08 57.99 14.24
N LYS A 978 8.38 58.62 13.10
CA LYS A 978 9.08 59.93 13.01
C LYS A 978 8.43 61.07 13.82
N ASP A 979 7.22 60.88 14.34
CA ASP A 979 6.45 61.82 15.16
C ASP A 979 6.70 61.67 16.68
N GLY A 980 7.57 60.76 17.11
CA GLY A 980 7.87 60.54 18.54
C GLY A 980 6.81 59.73 19.28
N THR A 981 5.83 59.16 18.57
CA THR A 981 4.92 58.15 19.16
C THR A 981 5.59 56.79 19.16
N VAL A 982 5.75 56.24 20.38
CA VAL A 982 6.07 54.83 20.61
C VAL A 982 4.88 54.02 20.14
N ARG A 983 5.04 53.21 19.09
CA ARG A 983 3.94 52.37 18.59
C ARG A 983 4.10 50.91 18.97
N GLU A 984 5.30 50.36 18.95
CA GLU A 984 5.52 48.95 19.30
C GLU A 984 6.90 48.72 19.93
N ALA A 985 6.96 47.77 20.87
CA ALA A 985 8.22 47.28 21.41
C ALA A 985 8.46 45.87 20.86
N CYS A 986 9.61 45.63 20.25
CA CYS A 986 9.98 44.34 19.68
C CYS A 986 11.27 43.83 20.32
N VAL A 987 11.31 42.57 20.70
CA VAL A 987 12.55 41.88 21.01
C VAL A 987 13.28 41.59 19.71
N VAL A 988 14.52 42.08 19.63
CA VAL A 988 15.42 41.74 18.53
C VAL A 988 16.06 40.39 18.84
N ARG A 989 15.84 39.40 17.98
CA ARG A 989 16.56 38.12 18.03
C ARG A 989 17.48 38.06 16.81
N ALA A 990 18.73 38.47 16.97
CA ALA A 990 19.71 38.36 15.90
C ALA A 990 20.29 36.95 15.83
N VAL A 991 20.33 36.36 14.64
CA VAL A 991 21.12 35.16 14.34
C VAL A 991 21.99 35.52 13.15
N LYS A 992 23.31 35.43 13.34
CA LYS A 992 24.30 35.75 12.30
C LYS A 992 24.25 34.73 11.18
#